data_AF-A0A820MJ85-F1
#
_entry.id   AF-A0A820MJ85-F1
#
_cell.length_a   1.000
_cell.length_b   1.000
_cell.length_c   1.000
_cell.angle_alpha   90.00
_cell.angle_beta   90.00
_cell.angle_gamma   90.00
#
_symmetry.space_group_name_H-M   'P 1'
#
loop_
_entity.id
_entity.type
_entity.pdbx_description
1 polymer ?
#
loop_
_entity_poly.entity_id
_entity_poly.type
_entity_poly.pdbx_seq_one_letter_code
_entity_poly.pdbx_strand_id
1 'polypeptide(L)'
;GQGQTALHHAVKNGHLNACRFLITHKIDTSIVSSYGQTALDMASVSNIQQLLMTYENEKVILTPNITDLQLQLLEASKSGDLDVVKRVLTFNPSLVNCRDVQGRNSTPLHFAAGYNRIQVVEYLLAMGADVTARDKGGLVPLHNSCSYGHLEVTALLLNNGASSQVTDLWKVTPLHESAAKGKFEICKLLIKYGADINKKNRDGAIPLDLVKDRDSDVADLLRGDSAILELAKKGNLERLRKLLTPENVNCRDPLGRNSTSLHLAAGYNHYEIAQFLLENGSNPNAVDKGGLIALHNASSFGHVDVATLLINYHSDVNARDNWSYTPLHEAASKGRTQLCSLLLAHGANPYLRNQDNQTPLDLATADDVKSLLLDAMSTPVTPPSPTDSHCRTTLTLATRETTSILGAETNNNNNNINSRQRLSSASSLQQSTIQRHLPIGDGSMSLITDDERREQALHMTMDEFLSLCQFQLSQQQDSLRELFEREHITLDILAEMTHNDLKDIGIVAYGERHKLLKGIERLYKQAKDPWSNIPDRGSIFIELDSNDQEYRLVEDALQSTIREHKDNCGGIFTRYVVLKIEKIRNRRLWDRYCHRRNEIQEDNNGHENERLLFHGSPFLHSIMHKGFDERHASITGMFGAGIYFAENSSKSNQYVYGIGGGNGCTLHKDKSCYLCSRQMLLCRVCLGRSFLQFSASKLAHAPPGHHSVIGRPTQGGLAYPEYVIYRGEQAYPEYCITYNLLNPVNNDNE
;
A
#
# COMPACT_ATOMS: atom_id res chain seq x y z
N GLY A 1 27.39 -48.39 -68.29
CA GLY A 1 28.84 -48.35 -67.99
C GLY A 1 29.44 -46.95 -67.86
N GLN A 2 28.78 -45.86 -68.29
CA GLN A 2 29.36 -44.49 -68.29
C GLN A 2 28.76 -43.53 -67.23
N GLY A 3 28.10 -44.06 -66.19
CA GLY A 3 27.44 -43.23 -65.16
C GLY A 3 26.35 -42.28 -65.68
N GLN A 4 25.84 -42.47 -66.90
CA GLN A 4 24.85 -41.60 -67.54
C GLN A 4 23.43 -41.95 -67.10
N THR A 5 22.64 -40.95 -66.73
CA THR A 5 21.21 -41.10 -66.44
C THR A 5 20.37 -41.19 -67.72
N ALA A 6 19.09 -41.54 -67.60
CA ALA A 6 18.15 -41.51 -68.72
C ALA A 6 18.10 -40.11 -69.39
N LEU A 7 18.30 -39.04 -68.62
CA LEU A 7 18.35 -37.68 -69.13
C LEU A 7 19.62 -37.43 -69.96
N HIS A 8 20.79 -37.87 -69.50
CA HIS A 8 22.03 -37.76 -70.29
C HIS A 8 21.90 -38.47 -71.64
N HIS A 9 21.27 -39.66 -71.66
CA HIS A 9 21.01 -40.40 -72.89
C HIS A 9 20.00 -39.70 -73.80
N ALA A 10 18.92 -39.16 -73.25
CA ALA A 10 17.92 -38.43 -74.03
C ALA A 10 18.52 -37.17 -74.67
N VAL A 11 19.37 -36.45 -73.93
CA VAL A 11 20.04 -35.23 -74.41
C VAL A 11 21.09 -35.55 -75.48
N LYS A 12 21.97 -36.52 -75.22
CA LYS A 12 23.03 -36.93 -76.15
C LYS A 12 22.49 -37.36 -77.52
N ASN A 13 21.30 -38.00 -77.54
CA ASN A 13 20.67 -38.49 -78.76
C ASN A 13 19.66 -37.49 -79.38
N GLY A 14 19.52 -36.28 -78.83
CA GLY A 14 18.61 -35.28 -79.39
C GLY A 14 17.12 -35.56 -79.20
N HIS A 15 16.73 -36.39 -78.22
CA HIS A 15 15.34 -36.80 -77.99
C HIS A 15 14.54 -35.76 -77.18
N LEU A 16 14.14 -34.66 -77.82
CA LEU A 16 13.45 -33.54 -77.17
C LEU A 16 12.20 -33.97 -76.36
N ASN A 17 11.36 -34.86 -76.90
CA ASN A 17 10.13 -35.31 -76.21
C ASN A 17 10.45 -36.14 -74.97
N ALA A 18 11.51 -36.97 -75.01
CA ALA A 18 11.97 -37.70 -73.84
C ALA A 18 12.55 -36.75 -72.78
N CYS A 19 13.31 -35.73 -73.19
CA CYS A 19 13.78 -34.69 -72.26
C CYS A 19 12.61 -33.97 -71.60
N ARG A 20 11.57 -33.55 -72.35
CA ARG A 20 10.35 -32.95 -71.78
C ARG A 20 9.63 -33.89 -70.81
N PHE A 21 9.50 -35.17 -71.17
CA PHE A 21 8.88 -36.17 -70.32
C PHE A 21 9.66 -36.37 -69.00
N LEU A 22 10.99 -36.48 -69.06
CA LEU A 22 11.82 -36.64 -67.87
C LEU A 22 11.81 -35.39 -66.98
N ILE A 23 11.83 -34.20 -67.58
CA ILE A 23 11.74 -32.91 -66.87
C ILE A 23 10.39 -32.74 -66.17
N THR A 24 9.27 -33.07 -66.84
CA THR A 24 7.93 -33.02 -66.23
C THR A 24 7.77 -33.96 -65.04
N HIS A 25 8.58 -35.03 -64.97
CA HIS A 25 8.64 -35.94 -63.83
C HIS A 25 9.70 -35.54 -62.77
N LYS A 26 10.20 -34.29 -62.80
CA LYS A 26 11.11 -33.70 -61.81
C LYS A 26 12.39 -34.52 -61.56
N ILE A 27 12.97 -35.10 -62.62
CA ILE A 27 14.26 -35.78 -62.51
C ILE A 27 15.37 -34.79 -62.09
N ASP A 28 16.34 -35.26 -61.32
CA ASP A 28 17.47 -34.41 -60.92
C ASP A 28 18.44 -34.17 -62.09
N THR A 29 18.47 -32.94 -62.58
CA THR A 29 19.34 -32.49 -63.67
C THR A 29 20.79 -32.25 -63.22
N SER A 30 21.06 -32.19 -61.91
CA SER A 30 22.40 -31.92 -61.36
C SER A 30 23.33 -33.13 -61.30
N ILE A 31 22.80 -34.33 -61.59
CA ILE A 31 23.61 -35.56 -61.62
C ILE A 31 24.64 -35.46 -62.74
N VAL A 32 25.89 -35.81 -62.42
CA VAL A 32 27.00 -35.84 -63.38
C VAL A 32 27.32 -37.27 -63.84
N SER A 33 27.71 -37.41 -65.10
CA SER A 33 28.23 -38.66 -65.65
C SER A 33 29.59 -39.06 -65.04
N SER A 34 30.11 -40.25 -65.37
CA SER A 34 31.45 -40.66 -64.92
C SER A 34 32.59 -39.76 -65.44
N TYR A 35 32.31 -38.84 -66.37
CA TYR A 35 33.23 -37.84 -66.90
C TYR A 35 33.02 -36.44 -66.28
N GLY A 36 32.15 -36.31 -65.27
CA GLY A 36 31.89 -35.03 -64.58
C GLY A 36 30.96 -34.07 -65.32
N GLN A 37 30.34 -34.48 -66.42
CA GLN A 37 29.43 -33.67 -67.23
C GLN A 37 27.98 -33.86 -66.78
N THR A 38 27.23 -32.77 -66.62
CA THR A 38 25.76 -32.79 -66.44
C THR A 38 25.04 -33.10 -67.75
N ALA A 39 23.72 -33.34 -67.68
CA ALA A 39 22.91 -33.47 -68.87
C ALA A 39 22.90 -32.20 -69.73
N LEU A 40 22.98 -31.00 -69.11
CA LEU A 40 23.07 -29.73 -69.83
C LEU A 40 24.41 -29.58 -70.58
N ASP A 41 25.52 -30.00 -69.97
CA ASP A 41 26.85 -29.95 -70.59
C ASP A 41 26.95 -30.85 -71.83
N MET A 42 26.14 -31.91 -71.88
CA MET A 42 26.07 -32.84 -73.01
C MET A 42 25.08 -32.38 -74.11
N ALA A 43 24.36 -31.28 -73.90
CA ALA A 43 23.35 -30.80 -74.85
C ALA A 43 23.98 -30.11 -76.06
N SER A 44 24.07 -30.82 -77.19
CA SER A 44 24.53 -30.24 -78.46
C SER A 44 23.39 -29.63 -79.30
N VAL A 45 22.13 -29.91 -78.95
CA VAL A 45 20.95 -29.44 -79.69
C VAL A 45 20.36 -28.20 -79.00
N SER A 46 20.26 -27.09 -79.73
CA SER A 46 19.87 -25.78 -79.20
C SER A 46 18.53 -25.76 -78.47
N ASN A 47 17.52 -26.48 -78.97
CA ASN A 47 16.19 -26.54 -78.35
C ASN A 47 16.16 -27.36 -77.05
N ILE A 48 17.00 -28.40 -76.93
CA ILE A 48 17.16 -29.19 -75.70
C ILE A 48 17.98 -28.40 -74.68
N GLN A 49 19.03 -27.72 -75.13
CA GLN A 49 19.83 -26.82 -74.31
C GLN A 49 18.95 -25.70 -73.72
N GLN A 50 18.12 -25.07 -74.56
CA GLN A 50 17.17 -24.05 -74.11
C GLN A 50 16.14 -24.63 -73.13
N LEU A 51 15.58 -25.81 -73.40
CA LEU A 51 14.64 -26.48 -72.49
C LEU A 51 15.25 -26.76 -71.10
N LEU A 52 16.48 -27.27 -71.06
CA LEU A 52 17.20 -27.55 -69.81
C LEU A 52 17.58 -26.27 -69.08
N MET A 53 18.06 -25.24 -69.78
CA MET A 53 18.34 -23.93 -69.19
C MET A 53 17.06 -23.28 -68.62
N THR A 54 15.94 -23.33 -69.35
CA THR A 54 14.65 -22.83 -68.86
C THR A 54 14.22 -23.60 -67.62
N TYR A 55 14.33 -24.92 -67.61
CA TYR A 55 13.97 -25.74 -66.45
C TYR A 55 14.89 -25.49 -65.24
N GLU A 56 16.20 -25.32 -65.45
CA GLU A 56 17.13 -25.00 -64.37
C GLU A 56 16.87 -23.60 -63.80
N ASN A 57 16.58 -22.62 -64.67
CA ASN A 57 16.16 -21.29 -64.25
C ASN A 57 14.83 -21.32 -63.49
N GLU A 58 13.84 -22.09 -63.94
CA GLU A 58 12.56 -22.28 -63.24
C GLU A 58 12.73 -23.05 -61.92
N LYS A 59 13.63 -24.04 -61.85
CA LYS A 59 13.98 -24.77 -60.63
C LYS A 59 14.63 -23.85 -59.59
N VAL A 60 15.53 -22.95 -60.02
CA VAL A 60 16.12 -21.91 -59.17
C VAL A 60 15.08 -20.90 -58.68
N ILE A 61 14.07 -20.57 -59.50
CA ILE A 61 12.95 -19.71 -59.10
C ILE A 61 12.00 -20.41 -58.11
N LEU A 62 11.87 -21.75 -58.17
CA LEU A 62 10.95 -22.54 -57.34
C LEU A 62 11.58 -23.09 -56.05
N THR A 63 12.91 -23.13 -55.93
CA THR A 63 13.60 -23.43 -54.67
C THR A 63 14.01 -22.13 -53.98
N PRO A 64 13.24 -21.61 -53.01
CA PRO A 64 13.62 -20.40 -52.29
C PRO A 64 15.01 -20.57 -51.67
N ASN A 65 15.86 -19.56 -51.86
CA ASN A 65 17.21 -19.53 -51.31
C ASN A 65 17.16 -19.77 -49.79
N ILE A 66 17.94 -20.73 -49.30
CA ILE A 66 17.95 -21.11 -47.88
C ILE A 66 18.26 -19.90 -46.99
N THR A 67 19.13 -18.99 -47.45
CA THR A 67 19.47 -17.75 -46.75
C THR A 67 18.26 -16.84 -46.60
N ASP A 68 17.43 -16.75 -47.64
CA ASP A 68 16.21 -15.92 -47.61
C ASP A 68 15.14 -16.54 -46.70
N LEU A 69 14.99 -17.87 -46.70
CA LEU A 69 14.12 -18.57 -45.76
C LEU A 69 14.54 -18.42 -44.30
N GLN A 70 15.86 -18.44 -44.03
CA GLN A 70 16.38 -18.19 -42.69
C GLN A 70 16.04 -16.77 -42.22
N LEU A 71 16.26 -15.77 -43.08
CA LEU A 71 15.92 -14.38 -42.78
C LEU A 71 14.42 -14.20 -42.55
N GLN A 72 13.58 -14.80 -43.40
CA GLN A 72 12.13 -14.80 -43.25
C GLN A 72 11.69 -15.44 -41.93
N LEU A 73 12.28 -16.57 -41.54
CA LEU A 73 11.96 -17.24 -40.28
C LEU A 73 12.34 -16.38 -39.08
N LEU A 74 13.53 -15.76 -39.09
CA LEU A 74 13.99 -14.89 -38.01
C LEU A 74 13.09 -13.65 -37.87
N GLU A 75 12.75 -12.99 -38.98
CA GLU A 75 11.88 -11.81 -38.95
C GLU A 75 10.44 -12.18 -38.58
N ALA A 76 9.89 -13.28 -39.10
CA ALA A 76 8.57 -13.77 -38.72
C ALA A 76 8.51 -14.14 -37.23
N SER A 77 9.58 -14.73 -36.69
CA SER A 77 9.66 -15.06 -35.27
C SER A 77 9.72 -13.83 -34.37
N LYS A 78 10.35 -12.76 -34.85
CA LYS A 78 10.41 -11.46 -34.18
C LYS A 78 9.07 -10.70 -34.28
N SER A 79 8.44 -10.67 -35.44
CA SER A 79 7.17 -9.98 -35.68
C SER A 79 5.97 -10.72 -35.06
N GLY A 80 6.09 -12.04 -34.87
CA GLY A 80 5.01 -12.90 -34.38
C GLY A 80 4.14 -13.49 -35.48
N ASP A 81 4.58 -13.48 -36.73
CA ASP A 81 3.85 -14.06 -37.87
C ASP A 81 3.95 -15.59 -37.85
N LEU A 82 3.03 -16.22 -37.12
CA LEU A 82 2.97 -17.67 -36.94
C LEU A 82 2.75 -18.41 -38.27
N ASP A 83 2.02 -17.82 -39.21
CA ASP A 83 1.70 -18.47 -40.49
C ASP A 83 2.94 -18.57 -41.38
N VAL A 84 3.78 -17.53 -41.41
CA VAL A 84 5.08 -17.58 -42.09
C VAL A 84 6.01 -18.57 -41.39
N VAL A 85 6.09 -18.55 -40.06
CA VAL A 85 6.90 -19.52 -39.29
C VAL A 85 6.49 -20.96 -39.63
N LYS A 86 5.18 -21.27 -39.59
CA LYS A 86 4.64 -22.59 -39.94
C LYS A 86 4.97 -22.98 -41.37
N ARG A 87 4.78 -22.07 -42.33
CA ARG A 87 5.06 -22.30 -43.74
C ARG A 87 6.53 -22.63 -43.98
N VAL A 88 7.44 -21.82 -43.42
CA VAL A 88 8.88 -22.02 -43.60
C VAL A 88 9.34 -23.33 -42.96
N LEU A 89 8.89 -23.65 -41.74
CA LEU A 89 9.28 -24.88 -41.04
C LEU A 89 8.61 -26.13 -41.60
N THR A 90 7.43 -26.02 -42.21
CA THR A 90 6.83 -27.13 -42.97
C THR A 90 7.63 -27.44 -44.23
N PHE A 91 8.14 -26.39 -44.90
CA PHE A 91 8.98 -26.55 -46.09
C PHE A 91 10.38 -27.09 -45.74
N ASN A 92 11.00 -26.57 -44.68
CA ASN A 92 12.31 -27.03 -44.23
C ASN A 92 12.43 -27.01 -42.69
N PRO A 93 12.13 -28.14 -42.01
CA PRO A 93 12.19 -28.24 -40.55
C PRO A 93 13.58 -28.00 -39.95
N SER A 94 14.65 -28.26 -40.71
CA SER A 94 16.03 -28.09 -40.21
C SER A 94 16.39 -26.65 -39.85
N LEU A 95 15.59 -25.68 -40.32
CA LEU A 95 15.80 -24.26 -40.06
C LEU A 95 15.33 -23.80 -38.67
N VAL A 96 14.68 -24.65 -37.86
CA VAL A 96 14.15 -24.28 -36.54
C VAL A 96 15.21 -23.66 -35.62
N ASN A 97 16.47 -24.07 -35.77
CA ASN A 97 17.62 -23.56 -35.03
C ASN A 97 18.60 -22.76 -35.91
N CYS A 98 18.12 -22.14 -37.00
CA CYS A 98 18.94 -21.25 -37.81
C CYS A 98 19.45 -20.07 -36.96
N ARG A 99 20.48 -19.37 -37.46
CA ARG A 99 21.14 -18.32 -36.70
C ARG A 99 21.23 -17.02 -37.47
N ASP A 100 21.02 -15.92 -36.77
CA ASP A 100 21.29 -14.57 -37.24
C ASP A 100 22.80 -14.31 -37.32
N VAL A 101 23.44 -14.84 -38.36
CA VAL A 101 24.89 -14.75 -38.56
C VAL A 101 25.40 -13.30 -38.68
N GLN A 102 24.57 -12.40 -39.22
CA GLN A 102 24.91 -10.99 -39.40
C GLN A 102 24.80 -10.22 -38.08
N GLY A 103 23.83 -10.53 -37.22
CA GLY A 103 23.66 -9.92 -35.92
C GLY A 103 24.32 -10.72 -34.78
N ARG A 104 23.54 -11.08 -33.75
CA ARG A 104 24.07 -11.67 -32.51
C ARG A 104 24.20 -13.19 -32.54
N ASN A 105 24.02 -13.84 -33.70
CA ASN A 105 23.94 -15.31 -33.80
C ASN A 105 22.73 -15.90 -33.03
N SER A 106 21.69 -15.09 -32.84
CA SER A 106 20.44 -15.45 -32.18
C SER A 106 19.63 -16.44 -33.03
N THR A 107 18.89 -17.33 -32.38
CA THR A 107 17.95 -18.27 -33.05
C THR A 107 16.54 -17.68 -33.17
N PRO A 108 15.64 -18.26 -33.98
CA PRO A 108 14.21 -17.91 -33.98
C PRO A 108 13.60 -17.84 -32.59
N LEU A 109 13.96 -18.79 -31.71
CA LEU A 109 13.48 -18.84 -30.33
C LEU A 109 13.97 -17.65 -29.48
N HIS A 110 15.20 -17.15 -29.70
CA HIS A 110 15.67 -15.94 -29.01
C HIS A 110 14.83 -14.71 -29.37
N PHE A 111 14.47 -14.56 -30.65
CA PHE A 111 13.63 -13.46 -31.12
C PHE A 111 12.21 -13.60 -30.58
N ALA A 112 11.57 -14.74 -30.78
CA ALA A 112 10.22 -14.99 -30.28
C ALA A 112 10.13 -14.78 -28.76
N ALA A 113 11.15 -15.22 -28.02
CA ALA A 113 11.22 -15.04 -26.57
C ALA A 113 11.40 -13.58 -26.15
N GLY A 114 12.30 -12.83 -26.80
CA GLY A 114 12.55 -11.41 -26.48
C GLY A 114 11.41 -10.46 -26.86
N TYR A 115 10.61 -10.82 -27.85
CA TYR A 115 9.50 -10.00 -28.37
C TYR A 115 8.11 -10.48 -27.93
N ASN A 116 8.03 -11.38 -26.94
CA ASN A 116 6.78 -11.90 -26.36
C ASN A 116 5.84 -12.57 -27.38
N ARG A 117 6.38 -13.40 -28.28
CA ARG A 117 5.59 -14.08 -29.31
C ARG A 117 5.17 -15.47 -28.84
N ILE A 118 4.27 -15.53 -27.85
CA ILE A 118 3.86 -16.76 -27.15
C ILE A 118 3.56 -17.91 -28.12
N GLN A 119 2.64 -17.70 -29.07
CA GLN A 119 2.23 -18.73 -30.03
C GLN A 119 3.39 -19.22 -30.93
N VAL A 120 4.32 -18.32 -31.28
CA VAL A 120 5.52 -18.70 -32.04
C VAL A 120 6.48 -19.48 -31.15
N VAL A 121 6.67 -19.07 -29.89
CA VAL A 121 7.49 -19.80 -28.92
C VAL A 121 6.98 -21.22 -28.74
N GLU A 122 5.67 -21.41 -28.53
CA GLU A 122 5.06 -22.74 -28.41
C GLU A 122 5.29 -23.60 -29.65
N TYR A 123 5.11 -23.01 -30.84
CA TYR A 123 5.30 -23.74 -32.09
C TYR A 123 6.76 -24.11 -32.35
N LEU A 124 7.70 -23.17 -32.14
CA LEU A 124 9.14 -23.44 -32.21
C LEU A 124 9.54 -24.52 -31.19
N LEU A 125 8.95 -24.44 -29.98
CA LEU A 125 8.81 -25.46 -28.94
C LEU A 125 8.62 -26.87 -29.52
N ALA A 126 7.43 -27.05 -30.08
CA ALA A 126 6.95 -28.30 -30.64
C ALA A 126 7.82 -28.80 -31.82
N MET A 127 8.46 -27.89 -32.55
CA MET A 127 9.34 -28.23 -33.68
C MET A 127 10.80 -28.53 -33.25
N GLY A 128 11.10 -28.57 -31.96
CA GLY A 128 12.43 -28.95 -31.46
C GLY A 128 13.44 -27.80 -31.44
N ALA A 129 12.99 -26.56 -31.23
CA ALA A 129 13.90 -25.44 -30.98
C ALA A 129 14.74 -25.67 -29.71
N ASP A 130 16.04 -25.41 -29.81
CA ASP A 130 17.00 -25.61 -28.72
C ASP A 130 16.89 -24.47 -27.69
N VAL A 131 16.34 -24.78 -26.51
CA VAL A 131 16.21 -23.86 -25.36
C VAL A 131 17.56 -23.47 -24.75
N THR A 132 18.63 -24.23 -25.03
CA THR A 132 19.98 -24.00 -24.51
C THR A 132 20.89 -23.28 -25.49
N ALA A 133 20.41 -22.98 -26.70
CA ALA A 133 21.18 -22.31 -27.73
C ALA A 133 21.74 -20.98 -27.21
N ARG A 134 23.02 -20.72 -27.48
CA ARG A 134 23.73 -19.51 -27.04
C ARG A 134 24.00 -18.57 -28.21
N ASP A 135 23.71 -17.29 -28.01
CA ASP A 135 24.10 -16.22 -28.93
C ASP A 135 25.57 -15.77 -28.70
N LYS A 136 26.05 -14.75 -29.42
CA LYS A 136 27.43 -14.24 -29.33
C LYS A 136 27.82 -13.76 -27.91
N GLY A 137 26.85 -13.34 -27.10
CA GLY A 137 27.06 -12.95 -25.70
C GLY A 137 26.95 -14.11 -24.72
N GLY A 138 26.68 -15.32 -25.20
CA GLY A 138 26.41 -16.49 -24.38
C GLY A 138 25.01 -16.52 -23.77
N LEU A 139 24.13 -15.58 -24.13
CA LEU A 139 22.75 -15.56 -23.66
C LEU A 139 21.97 -16.69 -24.33
N VAL A 140 21.04 -17.27 -23.58
CA VAL A 140 20.03 -18.22 -24.06
C VAL A 140 18.67 -17.53 -24.14
N PRO A 141 17.64 -18.08 -24.84
CA PRO A 141 16.33 -17.45 -24.99
C PRO A 141 15.68 -17.00 -23.66
N LEU A 142 15.92 -17.75 -22.57
CA LEU A 142 15.43 -17.42 -21.24
C LEU A 142 15.93 -16.07 -20.72
N HIS A 143 17.18 -15.67 -21.02
CA HIS A 143 17.68 -14.34 -20.61
C HIS A 143 16.87 -13.22 -21.27
N ASN A 144 16.50 -13.37 -22.54
CA ASN A 144 15.75 -12.36 -23.27
C ASN A 144 14.33 -12.21 -22.67
N SER A 145 13.61 -13.30 -22.43
CA SER A 145 12.27 -13.23 -21.83
C SER A 145 12.32 -12.64 -20.42
N CYS A 146 13.36 -12.99 -19.63
CA CYS A 146 13.56 -12.45 -18.29
C CYS A 146 13.90 -10.96 -18.27
N SER A 147 14.80 -10.48 -19.16
CA SER A 147 15.20 -9.07 -19.25
C SER A 147 14.01 -8.15 -19.56
N TYR A 148 13.12 -8.59 -20.46
CA TYR A 148 11.97 -7.79 -20.88
C TYR A 148 10.73 -7.99 -19.99
N GLY A 149 10.65 -9.06 -19.21
CA GLY A 149 9.54 -9.29 -18.28
C GLY A 149 8.40 -10.14 -18.83
N HIS A 150 8.69 -11.01 -19.80
CA HIS A 150 7.68 -11.82 -20.49
C HIS A 150 7.38 -13.10 -19.69
N LEU A 151 6.44 -13.02 -18.75
CA LEU A 151 6.18 -14.08 -17.75
C LEU A 151 5.78 -15.41 -18.39
N GLU A 152 4.83 -15.39 -19.31
CA GLU A 152 4.30 -16.61 -19.95
C GLU A 152 5.36 -17.31 -20.81
N VAL A 153 6.09 -16.55 -21.62
CA VAL A 153 7.25 -17.07 -22.37
C VAL A 153 8.31 -17.65 -21.43
N THR A 154 8.61 -16.97 -20.33
CA THR A 154 9.59 -17.45 -19.34
C THR A 154 9.14 -18.78 -18.75
N ALA A 155 7.86 -18.91 -18.38
CA ALA A 155 7.30 -20.16 -17.89
C ALA A 155 7.34 -21.28 -18.95
N LEU A 156 7.00 -20.99 -20.21
CA LEU A 156 7.10 -21.94 -21.32
C LEU A 156 8.53 -22.46 -21.49
N LEU A 157 9.52 -21.58 -21.46
CA LEU A 157 10.94 -21.96 -21.60
C LEU A 157 11.39 -22.85 -20.43
N LEU A 158 11.06 -22.49 -19.19
CA LEU A 158 11.39 -23.28 -18.00
C LEU A 158 10.73 -24.67 -18.03
N ASN A 159 9.45 -24.73 -18.41
CA ASN A 159 8.71 -25.99 -18.58
C ASN A 159 9.29 -26.90 -19.67
N ASN A 160 9.97 -26.33 -20.67
CA ASN A 160 10.63 -27.06 -21.76
C ASN A 160 12.14 -27.26 -21.49
N GLY A 161 12.56 -27.24 -20.23
CA GLY A 161 13.91 -27.64 -19.83
C GLY A 161 14.96 -26.54 -19.85
N ALA A 162 14.60 -25.27 -20.03
CA ALA A 162 15.54 -24.17 -19.83
C ALA A 162 15.99 -24.13 -18.35
N SER A 163 17.30 -24.07 -18.11
CA SER A 163 17.84 -23.99 -16.75
C SER A 163 17.73 -22.56 -16.20
N SER A 164 17.13 -22.40 -15.01
CA SER A 164 17.12 -21.14 -14.26
C SER A 164 18.52 -20.69 -13.80
N GLN A 165 19.48 -21.62 -13.79
CA GLN A 165 20.87 -21.43 -13.34
C GLN A 165 21.86 -21.18 -14.48
N VAL A 166 21.37 -21.13 -15.72
CA VAL A 166 22.20 -20.84 -16.90
C VAL A 166 22.90 -19.49 -16.72
N THR A 167 24.12 -19.39 -17.25
CA THR A 167 24.86 -18.13 -17.25
C THR A 167 25.34 -17.75 -18.64
N ASP A 168 25.42 -16.46 -18.90
CA ASP A 168 26.10 -15.90 -20.07
C ASP A 168 27.64 -15.89 -19.94
N LEU A 169 28.34 -15.19 -20.84
CA LEU A 169 29.81 -15.07 -20.82
C LEU A 169 30.35 -14.25 -19.62
N TRP A 170 29.51 -13.47 -18.94
CA TRP A 170 29.84 -12.70 -17.74
C TRP A 170 29.31 -13.34 -16.45
N LYS A 171 28.94 -14.62 -16.51
CA LYS A 171 28.34 -15.36 -15.39
C LYS A 171 27.02 -14.75 -14.89
N VAL A 172 26.38 -13.90 -15.69
CA VAL A 172 25.06 -13.31 -15.37
C VAL A 172 24.01 -14.39 -15.60
N THR A 173 23.13 -14.59 -14.62
CA THR A 173 22.00 -15.54 -14.72
C THR A 173 20.72 -14.80 -15.16
N PRO A 174 19.68 -15.52 -15.61
CA PRO A 174 18.37 -14.92 -15.84
C PRO A 174 17.84 -14.15 -14.63
N LEU A 175 18.16 -14.59 -13.40
CA LEU A 175 17.74 -13.90 -12.17
C LEU A 175 18.46 -12.56 -11.97
N HIS A 176 19.75 -12.48 -12.30
CA HIS A 176 20.48 -11.20 -12.30
C HIS A 176 19.83 -10.22 -13.30
N GLU A 177 19.54 -10.69 -14.51
CA GLU A 177 18.97 -9.88 -15.57
C GLU A 177 17.58 -9.36 -15.19
N SER A 178 16.70 -10.22 -14.67
CA SER A 178 15.37 -9.81 -14.20
C SER A 178 15.45 -8.86 -13.00
N ALA A 179 16.39 -9.08 -12.08
CA ALA A 179 16.60 -8.22 -10.92
C ALA A 179 17.06 -6.80 -11.31
N ALA A 180 18.05 -6.71 -12.21
CA ALA A 180 18.57 -5.44 -12.73
C ALA A 180 17.52 -4.63 -13.52
N LYS A 181 16.48 -5.29 -14.02
CA LYS A 181 15.38 -4.70 -14.79
C LYS A 181 14.08 -4.54 -13.98
N GLY A 182 14.08 -4.87 -12.68
CA GLY A 182 12.92 -4.69 -11.79
C GLY A 182 11.75 -5.63 -12.08
N LYS A 183 11.99 -6.83 -12.64
CA LYS A 183 10.95 -7.76 -13.09
C LYS A 183 10.51 -8.71 -11.96
N PHE A 184 9.72 -8.20 -11.03
CA PHE A 184 9.28 -8.94 -9.83
C PHE A 184 8.71 -10.34 -10.10
N GLU A 185 7.71 -10.45 -10.99
CA GLU A 185 7.07 -11.75 -11.28
C GLU A 185 8.05 -12.76 -11.92
N ILE A 186 9.00 -12.27 -12.72
CA ILE A 186 10.05 -13.10 -13.30
C ILE A 186 11.00 -13.61 -12.20
N CYS A 187 11.47 -12.72 -11.33
CA CYS A 187 12.33 -13.11 -10.21
C CYS A 187 11.65 -14.18 -9.35
N LYS A 188 10.36 -13.98 -9.03
CA LYS A 188 9.55 -14.92 -8.24
C LYS A 188 9.43 -16.27 -8.94
N LEU A 189 9.16 -16.27 -10.24
CA LEU A 189 9.10 -17.51 -11.04
C LEU A 189 10.44 -18.23 -11.07
N LEU A 190 11.55 -17.53 -11.30
CA LEU A 190 12.88 -18.12 -11.35
C LEU A 190 13.27 -18.76 -10.01
N ILE A 191 12.99 -18.10 -8.88
CA ILE A 191 13.23 -18.64 -7.53
C ILE A 191 12.42 -19.92 -7.32
N LYS A 192 11.15 -19.95 -7.76
CA LYS A 192 10.31 -21.17 -7.73
C LYS A 192 10.93 -22.33 -8.53
N TYR A 193 11.64 -22.04 -9.62
CA TYR A 193 12.40 -23.00 -10.42
C TYR A 193 13.84 -23.21 -9.92
N GLY A 194 14.12 -22.90 -8.66
CA GLY A 194 15.41 -23.20 -8.01
C GLY A 194 16.57 -22.27 -8.41
N ALA A 195 16.28 -21.04 -8.86
CA ALA A 195 17.32 -20.05 -9.08
C ALA A 195 18.04 -19.69 -7.77
N ASP A 196 19.37 -19.69 -7.78
CA ASP A 196 20.19 -19.34 -6.63
C ASP A 196 20.29 -17.82 -6.47
N ILE A 197 19.61 -17.30 -5.44
CA ILE A 197 19.58 -15.86 -5.10
C ILE A 197 20.95 -15.30 -4.66
N ASN A 198 21.91 -16.17 -4.32
CA ASN A 198 23.26 -15.79 -3.86
C ASN A 198 24.33 -16.07 -4.92
N LYS A 199 23.93 -16.46 -6.13
CA LYS A 199 24.87 -16.74 -7.22
C LYS A 199 25.61 -15.47 -7.59
N LYS A 200 26.94 -15.51 -7.60
CA LYS A 200 27.77 -14.36 -8.01
C LYS A 200 28.05 -14.38 -9.51
N ASN A 201 27.90 -13.22 -10.16
CA ASN A 201 28.37 -13.00 -11.52
C ASN A 201 29.90 -12.83 -11.58
N ARG A 202 30.45 -12.45 -12.75
CA ARG A 202 31.90 -12.26 -12.95
C ARG A 202 32.47 -11.12 -12.11
N ASP A 203 31.67 -10.09 -11.83
CA ASP A 203 32.06 -8.93 -11.02
C ASP A 203 31.89 -9.18 -9.51
N GLY A 204 31.41 -10.37 -9.13
CA GLY A 204 31.17 -10.75 -7.73
C GLY A 204 29.83 -10.30 -7.17
N ALA A 205 28.99 -9.63 -7.97
CA ALA A 205 27.66 -9.17 -7.59
C ALA A 205 26.66 -10.33 -7.56
N ILE A 206 25.79 -10.36 -6.57
CA ILE A 206 24.60 -11.22 -6.53
C ILE A 206 23.40 -10.51 -7.18
N PRO A 207 22.29 -11.20 -7.52
CA PRO A 207 21.12 -10.55 -8.10
C PRO A 207 20.60 -9.37 -7.29
N LEU A 208 20.65 -9.43 -5.96
CA LEU A 208 20.21 -8.34 -5.08
C LEU A 208 21.04 -7.06 -5.28
N ASP A 209 22.35 -7.17 -5.51
CA ASP A 209 23.25 -6.02 -5.69
C ASP A 209 22.96 -5.24 -6.98
N LEU A 210 22.27 -5.87 -7.94
CA LEU A 210 21.91 -5.25 -9.23
C LEU A 210 20.54 -4.57 -9.19
N VAL A 211 19.76 -4.75 -8.11
CA VAL A 211 18.44 -4.13 -7.97
C VAL A 211 18.60 -2.62 -7.84
N LYS A 212 17.80 -1.87 -8.61
CA LYS A 212 17.80 -0.40 -8.53
C LYS A 212 16.97 0.05 -7.33
N ASP A 213 17.32 1.20 -6.74
CA ASP A 213 16.66 1.75 -5.54
C ASP A 213 15.11 1.84 -5.64
N ARG A 214 14.59 2.10 -6.84
CA ARG A 214 13.14 2.18 -7.10
C ARG A 214 12.44 0.81 -7.07
N ASP A 215 13.15 -0.27 -7.34
CA ASP A 215 12.61 -1.62 -7.53
C ASP A 215 12.58 -2.39 -6.20
N SER A 216 12.11 -1.71 -5.16
CA SER A 216 12.17 -2.17 -3.78
C SER A 216 11.50 -3.55 -3.59
N ASP A 217 10.38 -3.84 -4.26
CA ASP A 217 9.69 -5.13 -4.18
C ASP A 217 10.58 -6.31 -4.62
N VAL A 218 11.45 -6.09 -5.61
CA VAL A 218 12.44 -7.10 -6.04
C VAL A 218 13.52 -7.28 -4.98
N ALA A 219 13.98 -6.18 -4.37
CA ALA A 219 14.95 -6.25 -3.28
C ALA A 219 14.39 -7.05 -2.09
N ASP A 220 13.11 -6.82 -1.72
CA ASP A 220 12.48 -7.56 -0.63
C ASP A 220 12.33 -9.05 -0.97
N LEU A 221 11.93 -9.38 -2.19
CA LEU A 221 11.84 -10.77 -2.66
C LEU A 221 13.19 -11.50 -2.54
N LEU A 222 14.27 -10.85 -2.96
CA LEU A 222 15.61 -11.43 -2.94
C LEU A 222 16.22 -11.49 -1.52
N ARG A 223 15.75 -10.65 -0.59
CA ARG A 223 16.11 -10.73 0.84
C ARG A 223 15.35 -11.83 1.58
N GLY A 224 14.23 -12.31 1.04
CA GLY A 224 13.44 -13.41 1.61
C GLY A 224 12.90 -13.12 3.02
N ASP A 225 13.04 -14.08 3.92
CA ASP A 225 12.51 -14.02 5.29
C ASP A 225 12.93 -12.76 6.07
N SER A 226 14.16 -12.28 5.86
CA SER A 226 14.63 -11.04 6.51
C SER A 226 13.78 -9.82 6.12
N ALA A 227 13.29 -9.75 4.89
CA ALA A 227 12.37 -8.69 4.47
C ALA A 227 11.00 -8.85 5.13
N ILE A 228 10.46 -10.08 5.25
CA ILE A 228 9.17 -10.33 5.91
C ILE A 228 9.21 -9.85 7.37
N LEU A 229 10.30 -10.19 8.09
CA LEU A 229 10.51 -9.76 9.47
C LEU A 229 10.60 -8.23 9.60
N GLU A 230 11.35 -7.58 8.70
CA GLU A 230 11.46 -6.11 8.68
C GLU A 230 10.12 -5.43 8.37
N LEU A 231 9.37 -5.94 7.39
CA LEU A 231 8.07 -5.41 6.99
C LEU A 231 7.03 -5.59 8.11
N ALA A 232 7.06 -6.73 8.81
CA ALA A 232 6.22 -6.99 9.97
C ALA A 232 6.53 -6.01 11.12
N LYS A 233 7.80 -5.70 11.35
CA LYS A 233 8.24 -4.69 12.32
C LYS A 233 7.88 -3.25 11.92
N LYS A 234 7.90 -2.92 10.62
CA LYS A 234 7.62 -1.57 10.10
C LYS A 234 6.14 -1.29 9.83
N GLY A 235 5.26 -2.30 9.82
CA GLY A 235 3.85 -2.10 9.54
C GLY A 235 3.49 -2.01 8.06
N ASN A 236 4.31 -2.54 7.16
CA ASN A 236 4.06 -2.49 5.72
C ASN A 236 3.36 -3.75 5.20
N LEU A 237 2.04 -3.81 5.38
CA LEU A 237 1.19 -4.94 4.99
C LEU A 237 1.21 -5.20 3.48
N GLU A 238 1.15 -4.15 2.66
CA GLU A 238 1.05 -4.27 1.20
C GLU A 238 2.24 -5.02 0.58
N ARG A 239 3.45 -4.73 1.07
CA ARG A 239 4.66 -5.40 0.58
C ARG A 239 4.80 -6.79 1.19
N LEU A 240 4.44 -6.97 2.46
CA LEU A 240 4.46 -8.29 3.11
C LEU A 240 3.54 -9.28 2.39
N ARG A 241 2.35 -8.84 1.97
CA ARG A 241 1.36 -9.65 1.24
C ARG A 241 1.90 -10.23 -0.07
N LYS A 242 2.88 -9.59 -0.71
CA LYS A 242 3.50 -10.07 -1.96
C LYS A 242 4.50 -11.23 -1.74
N LEU A 243 5.07 -11.31 -0.54
CA LEU A 243 6.20 -12.19 -0.19
C LEU A 243 5.80 -13.39 0.65
N LEU A 244 4.72 -13.26 1.42
CA LEU A 244 4.26 -14.30 2.33
C LEU A 244 3.84 -15.54 1.55
N THR A 245 4.31 -16.70 2.00
CA THR A 245 3.92 -18.02 1.51
C THR A 245 3.65 -18.94 2.71
N PRO A 246 2.93 -20.06 2.51
CA PRO A 246 2.71 -21.04 3.59
C PRO A 246 4.01 -21.55 4.23
N GLU A 247 5.10 -21.62 3.45
CA GLU A 247 6.40 -22.12 3.92
C GLU A 247 7.14 -21.11 4.80
N ASN A 248 6.93 -19.81 4.60
CA ASN A 248 7.66 -18.74 5.29
C ASN A 248 6.83 -17.95 6.31
N VAL A 249 5.54 -18.27 6.50
CA VAL A 249 4.66 -17.53 7.43
C VAL A 249 5.17 -17.53 8.88
N ASN A 250 5.90 -18.57 9.27
CA ASN A 250 6.56 -18.71 10.57
C ASN A 250 8.08 -18.47 10.51
N CYS A 251 8.54 -17.68 9.54
CA CYS A 251 9.95 -17.30 9.44
C CYS A 251 10.46 -16.68 10.73
N ARG A 252 11.75 -16.87 11.00
CA ARG A 252 12.38 -16.46 12.27
C ARG A 252 13.62 -15.63 12.03
N ASP A 253 13.85 -14.68 12.93
CA ASP A 253 15.07 -13.87 12.93
C ASP A 253 16.29 -14.71 13.39
N PRO A 254 17.19 -15.11 12.49
CA PRO A 254 18.31 -15.97 12.87
C PRO A 254 19.37 -15.22 13.70
N LEU A 255 19.46 -13.89 13.56
CA LEU A 255 20.48 -13.06 14.19
C LEU A 255 20.05 -12.56 15.57
N GLY A 256 18.75 -12.31 15.77
CA GLY A 256 18.21 -11.83 17.04
C GLY A 256 17.70 -12.93 17.96
N ARG A 257 16.52 -12.70 18.55
CA ARG A 257 15.87 -13.60 19.52
C ARG A 257 15.20 -14.82 18.88
N ASN A 258 15.39 -15.12 17.59
CA ASN A 258 14.60 -16.14 16.89
C ASN A 258 13.10 -15.84 16.90
N SER A 259 12.75 -14.55 16.99
CA SER A 259 11.37 -14.08 16.97
C SER A 259 10.75 -14.31 15.59
N THR A 260 9.48 -14.70 15.56
CA THR A 260 8.72 -14.81 14.31
C THR A 260 8.26 -13.44 13.82
N SER A 261 7.79 -13.37 12.57
CA SER A 261 7.09 -12.19 12.03
C SER A 261 5.92 -11.75 12.94
N LEU A 262 5.19 -12.70 13.53
CA LEU A 262 4.07 -12.42 14.44
C LEU A 262 4.54 -11.81 15.77
N HIS A 263 5.69 -12.23 16.31
CA HIS A 263 6.26 -11.57 17.50
C HIS A 263 6.57 -10.10 17.24
N LEU A 264 7.09 -9.78 16.06
CA LEU A 264 7.42 -8.42 15.66
C LEU A 264 6.15 -7.60 15.45
N ALA A 265 5.17 -8.13 14.70
CA ALA A 265 3.88 -7.45 14.52
C ALA A 265 3.19 -7.17 15.86
N ALA A 266 3.21 -8.14 16.78
CA ALA A 266 2.65 -8.00 18.12
C ALA A 266 3.38 -6.96 18.97
N GLY A 267 4.71 -6.97 19.02
CA GLY A 267 5.49 -6.03 19.83
C GLY A 267 5.43 -4.58 19.34
N TYR A 268 5.27 -4.36 18.03
CA TYR A 268 5.23 -3.05 17.40
C TYR A 268 3.81 -2.52 17.11
N ASN A 269 2.77 -3.19 17.63
CA ASN A 269 1.36 -2.80 17.48
C ASN A 269 0.83 -2.74 16.04
N HIS A 270 1.27 -3.67 15.18
CA HIS A 270 0.80 -3.75 13.79
C HIS A 270 -0.35 -4.74 13.69
N TYR A 271 -1.55 -4.31 14.11
CA TYR A 271 -2.76 -5.15 14.16
C TYR A 271 -3.07 -5.82 12.83
N GLU A 272 -3.08 -5.07 11.72
CA GLU A 272 -3.45 -5.60 10.41
C GLU A 272 -2.43 -6.63 9.90
N ILE A 273 -1.16 -6.49 10.27
CA ILE A 273 -0.14 -7.49 9.96
C ILE A 273 -0.32 -8.73 10.83
N ALA A 274 -0.52 -8.57 12.14
CA ALA A 274 -0.75 -9.69 13.04
C ALA A 274 -1.97 -10.50 12.58
N GLN A 275 -3.06 -9.82 12.21
CA GLN A 275 -4.26 -10.44 11.66
C GLN A 275 -3.94 -11.20 10.36
N PHE A 276 -3.30 -10.54 9.41
CA PHE A 276 -2.96 -11.18 8.13
C PHE A 276 -2.06 -12.40 8.30
N LEU A 277 -1.06 -12.35 9.20
CA LEU A 277 -0.19 -13.49 9.49
C LEU A 277 -0.97 -14.66 10.10
N LEU A 278 -1.86 -14.40 11.05
CA LEU A 278 -2.70 -15.42 11.69
C LEU A 278 -3.68 -16.06 10.68
N GLU A 279 -4.34 -15.26 9.85
CA GLU A 279 -5.22 -15.73 8.76
C GLU A 279 -4.48 -16.64 7.76
N ASN A 280 -3.16 -16.47 7.61
CA ASN A 280 -2.32 -17.27 6.72
C ASN A 280 -1.57 -18.40 7.46
N GLY A 281 -1.97 -18.76 8.68
CA GLY A 281 -1.44 -19.93 9.40
C GLY A 281 -0.20 -19.67 10.25
N SER A 282 0.06 -18.42 10.64
CA SER A 282 1.07 -18.14 11.66
C SER A 282 0.70 -18.81 12.99
N ASN A 283 1.67 -19.42 13.67
CA ASN A 283 1.45 -20.07 14.96
C ASN A 283 1.52 -19.04 16.11
N PRO A 284 0.39 -18.73 16.79
CA PRO A 284 0.37 -17.76 17.89
C PRO A 284 1.15 -18.20 19.12
N ASN A 285 1.42 -19.50 19.25
CA ASN A 285 2.16 -20.11 20.35
C ASN A 285 3.59 -20.50 19.94
N ALA A 286 4.09 -20.01 18.80
CA ALA A 286 5.50 -20.14 18.48
C ALA A 286 6.33 -19.39 19.54
N VAL A 287 7.36 -20.05 20.06
CA VAL A 287 8.26 -19.47 21.05
C VAL A 287 9.55 -18.97 20.40
N ASP A 288 10.06 -17.86 20.91
CA ASP A 288 11.38 -17.33 20.58
C ASP A 288 12.50 -17.98 21.45
N LYS A 289 13.75 -17.49 21.38
CA LYS A 289 14.88 -17.99 22.18
C LYS A 289 14.66 -17.88 23.69
N GLY A 290 13.87 -16.90 24.14
CA GLY A 290 13.54 -16.70 25.56
C GLY A 290 12.35 -17.52 26.02
N GLY A 291 11.69 -18.28 25.13
CA GLY A 291 10.44 -18.97 25.44
C GLY A 291 9.20 -18.06 25.33
N LEU A 292 9.36 -16.80 24.91
CA LEU A 292 8.24 -15.88 24.78
C LEU A 292 7.42 -16.24 23.55
N ILE A 293 6.09 -16.19 23.68
CA ILE A 293 5.14 -16.18 22.55
C ILE A 293 4.76 -14.73 22.18
N ALA A 294 4.09 -14.54 21.04
CA ALA A 294 3.68 -13.21 20.57
C ALA A 294 2.81 -12.44 21.60
N LEU A 295 2.00 -13.15 22.39
CA LEU A 295 1.17 -12.54 23.44
C LEU A 295 2.01 -11.92 24.57
N HIS A 296 3.20 -12.45 24.90
CA HIS A 296 4.10 -11.80 25.87
C HIS A 296 4.54 -10.42 25.37
N ASN A 297 4.87 -10.30 24.07
CA ASN A 297 5.28 -9.02 23.48
C ASN A 297 4.13 -8.01 23.51
N ALA A 298 2.93 -8.41 23.06
CA ALA A 298 1.74 -7.55 23.18
C ALA A 298 1.48 -7.16 24.64
N SER A 299 1.72 -8.11 25.56
CA SER A 299 1.54 -7.92 26.99
C SER A 299 2.45 -6.86 27.62
N SER A 300 3.75 -6.94 27.35
CA SER A 300 4.74 -6.01 27.87
C SER A 300 4.47 -4.56 27.41
N PHE A 301 4.06 -4.38 26.15
CA PHE A 301 3.87 -3.04 25.58
C PHE A 301 2.45 -2.47 25.73
N GLY A 302 1.47 -3.26 26.17
CA GLY A 302 0.11 -2.75 26.41
C GLY A 302 -0.81 -2.76 25.19
N HIS A 303 -0.53 -3.59 24.18
CA HIS A 303 -1.25 -3.59 22.92
C HIS A 303 -2.53 -4.45 23.00
N VAL A 304 -3.59 -3.88 23.60
CA VAL A 304 -4.85 -4.57 23.95
C VAL A 304 -5.53 -5.20 22.73
N ASP A 305 -5.63 -4.49 21.61
CA ASP A 305 -6.31 -5.00 20.41
C ASP A 305 -5.57 -6.18 19.79
N VAL A 306 -4.23 -6.11 19.75
CA VAL A 306 -3.40 -7.21 19.25
C VAL A 306 -3.42 -8.41 20.19
N ALA A 307 -3.40 -8.19 21.50
CA ALA A 307 -3.55 -9.25 22.48
C ALA A 307 -4.92 -9.95 22.35
N THR A 308 -6.01 -9.19 22.20
CA THR A 308 -7.35 -9.73 21.97
C THR A 308 -7.39 -10.58 20.70
N LEU A 309 -6.80 -10.08 19.61
CA LEU A 309 -6.67 -10.82 18.37
C LEU A 309 -5.90 -12.14 18.57
N LEU A 310 -4.76 -12.12 19.25
CA LEU A 310 -3.96 -13.32 19.52
C LEU A 310 -4.74 -14.35 20.34
N ILE A 311 -5.46 -13.92 21.37
CA ILE A 311 -6.32 -14.79 22.20
C ILE A 311 -7.44 -15.42 21.35
N ASN A 312 -8.07 -14.63 20.48
CA ASN A 312 -9.11 -15.13 19.57
C ASN A 312 -8.58 -16.19 18.59
N TYR A 313 -7.29 -16.14 18.26
CA TYR A 313 -6.60 -17.16 17.48
C TYR A 313 -5.95 -18.26 18.34
N HIS A 314 -6.44 -18.48 19.57
CA HIS A 314 -5.99 -19.55 20.48
C HIS A 314 -4.54 -19.41 20.98
N SER A 315 -4.07 -18.18 21.19
CA SER A 315 -2.85 -17.95 21.96
C SER A 315 -3.04 -18.39 23.42
N ASP A 316 -2.06 -19.11 23.97
CA ASP A 316 -2.10 -19.58 25.35
C ASP A 316 -1.84 -18.42 26.33
N VAL A 317 -2.92 -18.00 27.00
CA VAL A 317 -2.94 -16.92 27.99
C VAL A 317 -2.05 -17.20 29.20
N ASN A 318 -1.78 -18.48 29.49
CA ASN A 318 -0.94 -18.92 30.60
C ASN A 318 0.41 -19.49 30.13
N ALA A 319 0.80 -19.25 28.88
CA ALA A 319 2.09 -19.66 28.35
C ALA A 319 3.22 -19.18 29.27
N ARG A 320 4.21 -20.02 29.50
CA ARG A 320 5.39 -19.69 30.31
C ARG A 320 6.62 -19.57 29.43
N ASP A 321 7.35 -18.49 29.61
CA ASP A 321 8.68 -18.35 29.04
C ASP A 321 9.73 -19.19 29.80
N ASN A 322 11.01 -19.07 29.44
CA ASN A 322 12.09 -19.84 30.07
C ASN A 322 12.32 -19.48 31.54
N TRP A 323 11.81 -18.34 32.01
CA TRP A 323 11.87 -17.88 33.40
C TRP A 323 10.52 -18.06 34.11
N SER A 324 9.59 -18.80 33.50
CA SER A 324 8.23 -19.03 33.98
C SER A 324 7.37 -17.77 34.11
N TYR A 325 7.74 -16.67 33.45
CA TYR A 325 6.87 -15.52 33.29
C TYR A 325 5.72 -15.88 32.36
N THR A 326 4.54 -15.37 32.69
CA THR A 326 3.35 -15.47 31.84
C THR A 326 3.03 -14.10 31.23
N PRO A 327 2.16 -14.02 30.20
CA PRO A 327 1.69 -12.74 29.69
C PRO A 327 1.09 -11.83 30.77
N LEU A 328 0.52 -12.38 31.84
CA LEU A 328 0.00 -11.59 32.97
C LEU A 328 1.12 -11.03 33.85
N HIS A 329 2.22 -11.77 34.07
CA HIS A 329 3.40 -11.23 34.75
C HIS A 329 3.99 -10.04 33.98
N GLU A 330 4.12 -10.17 32.66
CA GLU A 330 4.61 -9.08 31.79
C GLU A 330 3.72 -7.84 31.88
N ALA A 331 2.41 -8.02 31.69
CA ALA A 331 1.45 -6.92 31.76
C ALA A 331 1.46 -6.24 33.15
N ALA A 332 1.52 -7.02 34.24
CA ALA A 332 1.51 -6.50 35.59
C ALA A 332 2.79 -5.70 35.92
N SER A 333 3.96 -6.24 35.57
CA SER A 333 5.24 -5.58 35.82
C SER A 333 5.38 -4.24 35.09
N LYS A 334 4.71 -4.09 33.93
CA LYS A 334 4.70 -2.87 33.12
C LYS A 334 3.50 -1.96 33.38
N GLY A 335 2.67 -2.25 34.39
CA GLY A 335 1.52 -1.40 34.74
C GLY A 335 0.41 -1.37 33.69
N ARG A 336 0.20 -2.46 32.94
CA ARG A 336 -0.78 -2.52 31.84
C ARG A 336 -2.15 -2.96 32.35
N THR A 337 -2.85 -2.10 33.08
CA THR A 337 -4.12 -2.43 33.77
C THR A 337 -5.20 -3.01 32.86
N GLN A 338 -5.47 -2.37 31.72
CA GLN A 338 -6.49 -2.83 30.77
C GLN A 338 -6.18 -4.23 30.24
N LEU A 339 -4.91 -4.52 30.06
CA LEU A 339 -4.44 -5.78 29.53
C LEU A 339 -4.41 -6.88 30.59
N CYS A 340 -4.05 -6.54 31.83
CA CYS A 340 -4.22 -7.44 32.97
C CYS A 340 -5.70 -7.85 33.09
N SER A 341 -6.62 -6.88 32.97
CA SER A 341 -8.05 -7.15 32.99
C SER A 341 -8.49 -8.06 31.83
N LEU A 342 -7.99 -7.82 30.61
CA LEU A 342 -8.27 -8.67 29.46
C LEU A 342 -7.77 -10.11 29.70
N LEU A 343 -6.53 -10.26 30.13
CA LEU A 343 -5.91 -11.58 30.37
C LEU A 343 -6.67 -12.36 31.46
N LEU A 344 -7.02 -11.70 32.57
CA LEU A 344 -7.83 -12.31 33.65
C LEU A 344 -9.21 -12.73 33.14
N ALA A 345 -9.88 -11.88 32.35
CA ALA A 345 -11.17 -12.20 31.75
C ALA A 345 -11.11 -13.42 30.80
N HIS A 346 -9.94 -13.68 30.20
CA HIS A 346 -9.67 -14.83 29.35
C HIS A 346 -8.93 -15.98 30.06
N GLY A 347 -9.01 -16.04 31.40
CA GLY A 347 -8.55 -17.20 32.17
C GLY A 347 -7.06 -17.20 32.53
N ALA A 348 -6.40 -16.04 32.53
CA ALA A 348 -5.07 -15.92 33.11
C ALA A 348 -5.11 -16.25 34.60
N ASN A 349 -4.21 -17.11 35.06
CA ASN A 349 -4.15 -17.53 36.46
C ASN A 349 -3.23 -16.57 37.25
N PRO A 350 -3.77 -15.74 38.17
CA PRO A 350 -2.98 -14.77 38.94
C PRO A 350 -2.11 -15.42 40.03
N TYR A 351 -2.25 -16.73 40.28
CA TYR A 351 -1.47 -17.46 41.29
C TYR A 351 -0.22 -18.12 40.73
N LEU A 352 -0.02 -18.10 39.40
CA LEU A 352 1.17 -18.70 38.81
C LEU A 352 2.40 -17.93 39.26
N ARG A 353 3.46 -18.67 39.55
CA ARG A 353 4.73 -18.11 40.00
C ARG A 353 5.79 -18.26 38.91
N ASN A 354 6.60 -17.22 38.76
CA ASN A 354 7.82 -17.27 37.96
C ASN A 354 8.92 -18.09 38.68
N GLN A 355 10.10 -18.18 38.08
CA GLN A 355 11.26 -18.87 38.67
C GLN A 355 11.71 -18.30 40.02
N ASP A 356 11.47 -17.00 40.26
CA ASP A 356 11.83 -16.27 41.47
C ASP A 356 10.73 -16.38 42.53
N ASN A 357 9.76 -17.28 42.31
CA ASN A 357 8.62 -17.56 43.17
C ASN A 357 7.66 -16.36 43.34
N GLN A 358 7.69 -15.39 42.43
CA GLN A 358 6.86 -14.19 42.41
C GLN A 358 5.61 -14.42 41.55
N THR A 359 4.46 -13.94 42.02
CA THR A 359 3.20 -13.86 41.27
C THR A 359 3.15 -12.56 40.45
N PRO A 360 2.18 -12.40 39.51
CA PRO A 360 1.97 -11.12 38.85
C PRO A 360 1.71 -9.96 39.82
N LEU A 361 1.06 -10.24 40.97
CA LEU A 361 0.80 -9.23 42.01
C LEU A 361 2.09 -8.73 42.65
N ASP A 362 3.04 -9.62 42.92
CA ASP A 362 4.34 -9.27 43.51
C ASP A 362 5.17 -8.37 42.58
N LEU A 363 4.95 -8.47 41.27
CA LEU A 363 5.61 -7.67 40.25
C LEU A 363 4.85 -6.37 39.90
N ALA A 364 3.60 -6.22 40.35
CA ALA A 364 2.74 -5.12 39.94
C ALA A 364 3.30 -3.77 40.42
N THR A 365 3.60 -2.89 39.46
CA THR A 365 4.18 -1.56 39.74
C THR A 365 3.12 -0.50 39.99
N ALA A 366 1.96 -0.59 39.34
CA ALA A 366 0.86 0.36 39.44
C ALA A 366 -0.21 -0.09 40.45
N ASP A 367 -0.77 0.85 41.21
CA ASP A 367 -1.70 0.54 42.31
C ASP A 367 -3.07 0.04 41.84
N ASP A 368 -3.51 0.47 40.66
CA ASP A 368 -4.70 -0.05 40.00
C ASP A 368 -4.53 -1.51 39.55
N VAL A 369 -3.36 -1.88 39.03
CA VAL A 369 -2.99 -3.29 38.74
C VAL A 369 -2.96 -4.13 40.00
N LYS A 370 -2.33 -3.63 41.09
CA LYS A 370 -2.32 -4.34 42.39
C LYS A 370 -3.73 -4.59 42.90
N SER A 371 -4.58 -3.57 42.86
CA SER A 371 -5.98 -3.66 43.29
C SER A 371 -6.75 -4.69 42.45
N LEU A 372 -6.60 -4.64 41.12
CA LEU A 372 -7.22 -5.59 40.20
C LEU A 372 -6.80 -7.05 40.48
N LEU A 373 -5.50 -7.28 40.71
CA LEU A 373 -4.97 -8.62 40.97
C LEU A 373 -5.37 -9.14 42.35
N LEU A 374 -5.37 -8.28 43.38
CA LEU A 374 -5.89 -8.63 44.71
C LEU A 374 -7.36 -9.03 44.65
N ASP A 375 -8.17 -8.30 43.90
CA ASP A 375 -9.59 -8.62 43.74
C ASP A 375 -9.77 -9.95 42.97
N ALA A 376 -9.00 -10.20 41.91
CA ALA A 376 -9.01 -11.48 41.20
C ALA A 376 -8.55 -12.67 42.06
N MET A 377 -7.62 -12.45 43.01
CA MET A 377 -7.13 -13.46 43.94
C MET A 377 -8.06 -13.64 45.16
N SER A 378 -8.98 -12.72 45.41
CA SER A 378 -9.94 -12.83 46.52
C SER A 378 -11.18 -13.65 46.15
N THR A 379 -11.42 -13.86 44.84
CA THR A 379 -12.51 -14.71 44.36
C THR A 379 -12.07 -16.19 44.29
N PRO A 380 -12.72 -17.12 45.00
CA PRO A 380 -12.38 -18.54 44.92
C PRO A 380 -12.71 -19.09 43.53
N VAL A 381 -11.72 -19.67 42.86
CA VAL A 381 -11.87 -20.35 41.57
C VAL A 381 -12.66 -21.64 41.79
N THR A 382 -13.98 -21.62 41.61
CA THR A 382 -14.74 -22.84 41.33
C THR A 382 -14.47 -23.27 39.89
N PRO A 383 -14.05 -24.53 39.63
CA PRO A 383 -13.91 -25.02 38.26
C PRO A 383 -15.29 -25.01 37.57
N PRO A 384 -15.37 -24.75 36.25
CA PRO A 384 -16.65 -24.70 35.57
C PRO A 384 -17.29 -26.09 35.53
N SER A 385 -18.51 -26.18 36.08
CA SER A 385 -19.41 -27.32 35.88
C SER A 385 -19.94 -27.33 34.43
N PRO A 386 -20.13 -28.51 33.81
CA PRO A 386 -20.47 -28.60 32.39
C PRO A 386 -21.98 -28.46 32.18
N THR A 387 -22.53 -27.24 32.24
CA THR A 387 -23.86 -26.90 31.72
C THR A 387 -24.01 -25.38 31.64
N ASP A 388 -23.77 -24.77 30.48
CA ASP A 388 -24.84 -24.19 29.64
C ASP A 388 -24.23 -23.53 28.40
N SER A 389 -24.42 -24.17 27.26
CA SER A 389 -23.85 -23.77 25.98
C SER A 389 -24.91 -23.08 25.12
N HIS A 390 -25.20 -21.80 25.33
CA HIS A 390 -26.07 -21.02 24.44
C HIS A 390 -25.50 -19.63 24.14
N CYS A 391 -24.60 -19.57 23.15
CA CYS A 391 -24.64 -18.59 22.05
C CYS A 391 -23.61 -18.99 20.99
N ARG A 392 -23.99 -19.89 20.07
CA ARG A 392 -23.24 -20.15 18.84
C ARG A 392 -23.87 -19.36 17.70
N THR A 393 -23.22 -18.28 17.27
CA THR A 393 -23.43 -17.74 15.93
C THR A 393 -22.65 -18.63 14.96
N THR A 394 -23.35 -19.59 14.37
CA THR A 394 -22.77 -20.55 13.42
C THR A 394 -22.63 -19.85 12.06
N LEU A 395 -21.40 -19.52 11.65
CA LEU A 395 -21.07 -19.28 10.24
C LEU A 395 -20.69 -20.63 9.62
N THR A 396 -21.64 -21.29 8.97
CA THR A 396 -21.40 -22.47 8.14
C THR A 396 -20.73 -22.07 6.82
N LEU A 397 -19.44 -22.39 6.70
CA LEU A 397 -18.74 -22.54 5.42
C LEU A 397 -19.08 -23.91 4.84
N ALA A 398 -19.74 -23.92 3.67
CA ALA A 398 -20.03 -25.13 2.91
C ALA A 398 -18.78 -25.65 2.20
N THR A 399 -18.30 -26.82 2.61
CA THR A 399 -17.40 -27.66 1.82
C THR A 399 -18.20 -28.45 0.79
N ARG A 400 -17.74 -28.42 -0.46
CA ARG A 400 -18.21 -29.27 -1.54
C ARG A 400 -17.65 -30.68 -1.36
N GLU A 401 -18.51 -31.68 -1.25
CA GLU A 401 -18.23 -33.02 -1.78
C GLU A 401 -19.47 -33.60 -2.47
N THR A 402 -19.20 -34.16 -3.64
CA THR A 402 -20.10 -34.81 -4.59
C THR A 402 -20.50 -36.20 -4.11
N THR A 403 -21.78 -36.61 -4.24
CA THR A 403 -22.22 -37.78 -5.04
C THR A 403 -23.73 -38.09 -4.92
N SER A 404 -24.32 -38.29 -6.11
CA SER A 404 -25.32 -39.28 -6.54
C SER A 404 -26.79 -39.35 -6.04
N ILE A 405 -27.68 -39.03 -7.00
CA ILE A 405 -28.77 -39.86 -7.59
C ILE A 405 -30.19 -39.91 -6.91
N LEU A 406 -31.20 -39.65 -7.77
CA LEU A 406 -32.69 -39.77 -7.71
C LEU A 406 -33.43 -38.71 -6.87
N GLY A 407 -34.51 -38.04 -7.31
CA GLY A 407 -35.37 -38.13 -8.49
C GLY A 407 -36.67 -37.35 -8.22
N ALA A 408 -37.38 -36.98 -9.29
CA ALA A 408 -38.76 -36.45 -9.35
C ALA A 408 -38.98 -35.00 -8.82
N GLU A 409 -39.10 -34.00 -9.71
CA GLU A 409 -40.34 -33.57 -10.40
C GLU A 409 -41.31 -32.79 -9.49
N THR A 410 -41.42 -31.45 -9.69
CA THR A 410 -42.56 -30.79 -10.36
C THR A 410 -42.50 -29.26 -10.20
N ASN A 411 -42.61 -28.55 -11.33
CA ASN A 411 -43.40 -27.33 -11.65
C ASN A 411 -43.64 -26.26 -10.56
N ASN A 412 -43.56 -24.94 -10.81
CA ASN A 412 -43.78 -24.16 -12.04
C ASN A 412 -43.40 -22.67 -11.78
N ASN A 413 -42.84 -21.99 -12.79
CA ASN A 413 -43.16 -20.62 -13.30
C ASN A 413 -43.37 -19.43 -12.32
N ASN A 414 -42.87 -18.19 -12.50
CA ASN A 414 -42.58 -17.42 -13.71
C ASN A 414 -41.80 -16.10 -13.40
N ASN A 415 -40.84 -15.77 -14.27
CA ASN A 415 -40.52 -14.48 -14.92
C ASN A 415 -40.55 -13.11 -14.19
N ASN A 416 -39.37 -12.47 -14.17
CA ASN A 416 -39.00 -11.16 -14.73
C ASN A 416 -40.02 -9.99 -14.75
N ILE A 417 -39.58 -8.79 -14.36
CA ILE A 417 -39.35 -7.62 -15.26
C ILE A 417 -38.85 -6.38 -14.48
N ASN A 418 -37.93 -5.66 -15.14
CA ASN A 418 -37.38 -4.33 -14.85
C ASN A 418 -38.38 -3.22 -14.46
N SER A 419 -37.93 -2.20 -13.71
CA SER A 419 -37.84 -0.80 -14.22
C SER A 419 -37.37 0.23 -13.18
N ARG A 420 -36.73 1.27 -13.71
CA ARG A 420 -36.22 2.51 -13.11
C ARG A 420 -37.36 3.44 -12.62
N GLN A 421 -37.13 4.28 -11.60
CA GLN A 421 -36.98 5.75 -11.72
C GLN A 421 -36.98 6.50 -10.36
N ARG A 422 -36.41 7.71 -10.43
CA ARG A 422 -36.12 8.73 -9.41
C ARG A 422 -37.37 9.33 -8.77
N LEU A 423 -37.23 9.98 -7.61
CA LEU A 423 -37.81 11.31 -7.37
C LEU A 423 -37.18 12.04 -6.17
N SER A 424 -37.11 13.36 -6.34
CA SER A 424 -36.62 14.46 -5.49
C SER A 424 -37.64 14.93 -4.46
N SER A 425 -37.22 15.66 -3.43
CA SER A 425 -37.81 16.96 -3.00
C SER A 425 -37.12 17.54 -1.75
N ALA A 426 -37.23 18.86 -1.62
CA ALA A 426 -36.57 19.77 -0.67
C ALA A 426 -37.59 20.55 0.17
N SER A 427 -37.15 21.15 1.29
CA SER A 427 -37.74 22.32 2.01
C SER A 427 -36.85 22.67 3.22
N SER A 428 -36.21 23.86 3.37
CA SER A 428 -36.69 25.22 3.76
C SER A 428 -37.29 25.29 5.19
N LEU A 429 -37.03 26.21 6.14
CA LEU A 429 -36.45 27.57 6.21
C LEU A 429 -36.27 27.99 7.71
N GLN A 430 -35.39 28.99 7.94
CA GLN A 430 -35.50 30.16 8.85
C GLN A 430 -34.93 30.22 10.29
N GLN A 431 -34.01 31.19 10.43
CA GLN A 431 -33.39 31.83 11.59
C GLN A 431 -34.33 32.75 12.38
N SER A 432 -33.94 33.06 13.64
CA SER A 432 -34.06 34.44 14.16
C SER A 432 -32.96 34.78 15.18
N THR A 433 -32.58 36.05 15.16
CA THR A 433 -31.36 36.72 15.68
C THR A 433 -31.66 37.64 16.88
N ILE A 434 -30.72 37.79 17.83
CA ILE A 434 -30.55 39.04 18.62
C ILE A 434 -29.04 39.32 18.87
N GLN A 435 -28.61 40.52 18.45
CA GLN A 435 -27.26 41.13 18.59
C GLN A 435 -27.00 41.72 19.99
N ARG A 436 -25.72 41.83 20.41
CA ARG A 436 -25.01 43.13 20.59
C ARG A 436 -23.54 43.03 21.06
N HIS A 437 -22.68 43.62 20.22
CA HIS A 437 -21.46 44.42 20.42
C HIS A 437 -20.15 43.89 21.05
N LEU A 438 -19.09 44.17 20.28
CA LEU A 438 -17.65 43.96 20.45
C LEU A 438 -16.91 45.21 20.98
N PRO A 439 -15.70 45.01 21.54
CA PRO A 439 -14.51 45.52 20.84
C PRO A 439 -13.32 44.52 20.81
N ILE A 440 -12.41 44.76 19.86
CA ILE A 440 -11.27 43.94 19.46
C ILE A 440 -9.98 44.38 20.19
N GLY A 441 -9.13 43.43 20.59
CA GLY A 441 -7.72 43.68 20.89
C GLY A 441 -6.99 42.54 21.62
N ASP A 442 -6.09 41.85 20.91
CA ASP A 442 -4.96 41.02 21.34
C ASP A 442 -5.13 39.91 22.39
N GLY A 443 -4.75 38.70 21.96
CA GLY A 443 -4.24 37.64 22.84
C GLY A 443 -5.30 36.82 23.57
N SER A 444 -5.08 35.50 23.54
CA SER A 444 -5.69 34.49 24.41
C SER A 444 -7.18 34.15 24.21
N MET A 445 -7.42 32.84 24.16
CA MET A 445 -8.53 32.20 24.86
C MET A 445 -9.06 33.06 26.03
N SER A 446 -10.35 33.38 26.04
CA SER A 446 -10.98 33.98 27.23
C SER A 446 -12.10 33.08 27.76
N LEU A 447 -11.77 32.43 28.88
CA LEU A 447 -12.51 32.42 30.15
C LEU A 447 -14.02 32.09 30.09
N ILE A 448 -14.32 30.80 30.10
CA ILE A 448 -15.10 30.26 31.23
C ILE A 448 -14.03 29.78 32.21
N THR A 449 -14.08 30.20 33.47
CA THR A 449 -13.13 29.71 34.48
C THR A 449 -13.24 28.17 34.58
N ASP A 450 -12.15 27.47 34.90
CA ASP A 450 -12.21 26.02 35.09
C ASP A 450 -13.28 25.62 36.14
N ASP A 451 -13.57 26.51 37.09
CA ASP A 451 -14.61 26.34 38.11
C ASP A 451 -16.04 26.51 37.56
N GLU A 452 -16.33 27.50 36.73
CA GLU A 452 -17.67 27.66 36.11
C GLU A 452 -18.01 26.52 35.13
N ARG A 453 -17.01 25.93 34.47
CA ARG A 453 -17.17 24.74 33.61
C ARG A 453 -17.33 23.45 34.43
N ARG A 454 -16.69 23.39 35.61
CA ARG A 454 -16.83 22.30 36.60
C ARG A 454 -18.26 22.27 37.18
N GLU A 455 -18.84 23.42 37.48
CA GLU A 455 -20.23 23.54 37.94
C GLU A 455 -21.26 23.14 36.86
N GLN A 456 -21.03 23.48 35.59
CA GLN A 456 -21.92 23.10 34.49
C GLN A 456 -21.90 21.58 34.18
N ALA A 457 -20.77 20.90 34.36
CA ALA A 457 -20.66 19.46 34.17
C ALA A 457 -21.40 18.64 35.25
N LEU A 458 -21.47 19.19 36.47
CA LEU A 458 -22.12 18.59 37.63
C LEU A 458 -23.64 18.80 37.67
N HIS A 459 -24.20 19.51 36.69
CA HIS A 459 -25.64 19.77 36.57
C HIS A 459 -26.43 18.61 35.91
N MET A 460 -25.72 17.53 35.54
CA MET A 460 -26.27 16.29 35.01
C MET A 460 -26.83 15.43 36.15
N THR A 461 -27.93 14.72 35.91
CA THR A 461 -28.53 13.83 36.91
C THR A 461 -27.69 12.56 37.09
N MET A 462 -27.76 11.93 38.28
CA MET A 462 -27.08 10.65 38.53
C MET A 462 -27.55 9.55 37.56
N ASP A 463 -28.81 9.60 37.10
CA ASP A 463 -29.36 8.68 36.12
C ASP A 463 -28.69 8.81 34.74
N GLU A 464 -28.48 10.05 34.29
CA GLU A 464 -27.75 10.35 33.05
C GLU A 464 -26.27 9.93 33.16
N PHE A 465 -25.66 10.10 34.33
CA PHE A 465 -24.29 9.67 34.61
C PHE A 465 -24.12 8.15 34.54
N LEU A 466 -25.00 7.41 35.20
CA LEU A 466 -24.98 5.94 35.18
C LEU A 466 -25.23 5.38 33.77
N SER A 467 -26.01 6.09 32.96
CA SER A 467 -26.22 5.77 31.54
C SER A 467 -24.96 6.01 30.70
N LEU A 468 -24.24 7.11 30.95
CA LEU A 468 -22.95 7.42 30.31
C LEU A 468 -21.87 6.39 30.65
N CYS A 469 -21.90 5.81 31.84
CA CYS A 469 -20.99 4.74 32.27
C CYS A 469 -21.28 3.37 31.62
N GLN A 470 -22.28 3.27 30.74
CA GLN A 470 -22.66 2.06 30.01
C GLN A 470 -22.90 0.85 30.92
N PHE A 471 -23.61 1.05 32.04
CA PHE A 471 -24.17 -0.06 32.79
C PHE A 471 -25.34 -0.65 32.00
N GLN A 472 -25.13 -1.82 31.38
CA GLN A 472 -26.00 -2.42 30.35
C GLN A 472 -27.22 -3.17 30.91
N LEU A 473 -27.37 -3.28 32.23
CA LEU A 473 -28.47 -3.96 32.91
C LEU A 473 -29.22 -2.96 33.78
N SER A 474 -30.53 -2.81 33.55
CA SER A 474 -31.38 -1.88 34.33
C SER A 474 -31.32 -2.17 35.82
N GLN A 475 -31.32 -3.45 36.23
CA GLN A 475 -31.19 -3.85 37.64
C GLN A 475 -29.91 -3.36 38.32
N GLN A 476 -28.79 -3.27 37.58
CA GLN A 476 -27.50 -2.83 38.13
C GLN A 476 -27.48 -1.29 38.29
N GLN A 477 -28.13 -0.58 37.36
CA GLN A 477 -28.34 0.87 37.48
C GLN A 477 -29.29 1.19 38.64
N ASP A 478 -30.39 0.45 38.78
CA ASP A 478 -31.37 0.64 39.85
C ASP A 478 -30.72 0.42 41.23
N SER A 479 -29.91 -0.63 41.39
CA SER A 479 -29.21 -0.91 42.65
C SER A 479 -28.17 0.16 43.01
N LEU A 480 -27.43 0.69 42.02
CA LEU A 480 -26.45 1.76 42.25
C LEU A 480 -27.14 3.10 42.55
N ARG A 481 -28.28 3.35 41.90
CA ARG A 481 -29.13 4.52 42.16
C ARG A 481 -29.68 4.49 43.58
N GLU A 482 -30.31 3.39 43.99
CA GLU A 482 -30.82 3.24 45.37
C GLU A 482 -29.69 3.40 46.39
N LEU A 483 -28.49 2.89 46.08
CA LEU A 483 -27.33 3.03 46.94
C LEU A 483 -26.87 4.49 47.08
N PHE A 484 -26.71 5.20 45.97
CA PHE A 484 -26.29 6.60 45.98
C PHE A 484 -27.37 7.51 46.58
N GLU A 485 -28.65 7.21 46.39
CA GLU A 485 -29.75 7.92 47.06
C GLU A 485 -29.74 7.66 48.58
N ARG A 486 -29.52 6.41 49.01
CA ARG A 486 -29.45 6.04 50.43
C ARG A 486 -28.27 6.66 51.16
N GLU A 487 -27.11 6.65 50.54
CA GLU A 487 -25.86 7.20 51.12
C GLU A 487 -25.67 8.70 50.81
N HIS A 488 -26.66 9.35 50.18
CA HIS A 488 -26.63 10.76 49.77
C HIS A 488 -25.39 11.16 48.94
N ILE A 489 -24.96 10.29 48.02
CA ILE A 489 -23.80 10.51 47.16
C ILE A 489 -24.21 11.27 45.90
N THR A 490 -23.77 12.52 45.79
CA THR A 490 -23.92 13.37 44.61
C THR A 490 -22.70 13.28 43.68
N LEU A 491 -22.77 13.80 42.44
CA LEU A 491 -21.68 13.67 41.45
C LEU A 491 -20.39 14.39 41.87
N ASP A 492 -20.51 15.47 42.65
CA ASP A 492 -19.40 16.21 43.25
C ASP A 492 -18.74 15.42 44.38
N ILE A 493 -19.52 14.72 45.22
CA ILE A 493 -18.98 13.81 46.24
C ILE A 493 -18.30 12.63 45.57
N LEU A 494 -18.98 12.00 44.61
CA LEU A 494 -18.45 10.85 43.85
C LEU A 494 -17.15 11.20 43.11
N ALA A 495 -16.98 12.45 42.70
CA ALA A 495 -15.76 12.95 42.06
C ALA A 495 -14.54 13.00 42.99
N GLU A 496 -14.75 13.04 44.31
CA GLU A 496 -13.69 13.03 45.31
C GLU A 496 -13.47 11.64 45.93
N MET A 497 -14.34 10.68 45.62
CA MET A 497 -14.27 9.32 46.14
C MET A 497 -13.15 8.50 45.48
N THR A 498 -12.53 7.64 46.27
CA THR A 498 -11.55 6.65 45.84
C THR A 498 -12.17 5.27 45.66
N HIS A 499 -11.40 4.33 45.12
CA HIS A 499 -11.78 2.92 45.04
C HIS A 499 -12.08 2.30 46.42
N ASN A 500 -11.50 2.83 47.50
CA ASN A 500 -11.77 2.35 48.86
C ASN A 500 -13.08 2.94 49.39
N ASP A 501 -13.32 4.24 49.19
CA ASP A 501 -14.56 4.89 49.62
C ASP A 501 -15.78 4.25 48.94
N LEU A 502 -15.67 3.94 47.64
CA LEU A 502 -16.72 3.23 46.90
C LEU A 502 -16.97 1.81 47.41
N LYS A 503 -15.91 1.14 47.91
CA LYS A 503 -16.01 -0.21 48.47
C LYS A 503 -16.69 -0.17 49.83
N ASP A 504 -16.39 0.83 50.65
CA ASP A 504 -16.93 1.00 52.00
C ASP A 504 -18.43 1.32 51.99
N ILE A 505 -18.92 2.00 50.95
CA ILE A 505 -20.36 2.19 50.73
C ILE A 505 -21.05 0.97 50.10
N GLY A 506 -20.33 -0.10 49.77
CA GLY A 506 -20.91 -1.38 49.33
C GLY A 506 -20.75 -1.73 47.85
N ILE A 507 -20.01 -0.95 47.04
CA ILE A 507 -19.69 -1.30 45.64
C ILE A 507 -18.45 -2.21 45.62
N VAL A 508 -18.64 -3.51 45.84
CA VAL A 508 -17.53 -4.45 46.03
C VAL A 508 -16.77 -4.73 44.72
N ALA A 509 -17.48 -4.81 43.59
CA ALA A 509 -16.89 -5.18 42.31
C ALA A 509 -15.95 -4.08 41.76
N TYR A 510 -14.67 -4.41 41.55
CA TYR A 510 -13.69 -3.47 41.00
C TYR A 510 -14.10 -2.87 39.66
N GLY A 511 -14.67 -3.70 38.77
CA GLY A 511 -15.10 -3.25 37.44
C GLY A 511 -16.17 -2.15 37.52
N GLU A 512 -17.06 -2.21 38.50
CA GLU A 512 -18.08 -1.18 38.73
C GLU A 512 -17.44 0.10 39.29
N ARG A 513 -16.59 -0.03 40.31
CA ARG A 513 -15.84 1.10 40.90
C ARG A 513 -14.98 1.81 39.86
N HIS A 514 -14.25 1.06 39.03
CA HIS A 514 -13.40 1.61 37.97
C HIS A 514 -14.23 2.31 36.90
N LYS A 515 -15.37 1.74 36.48
CA LYS A 515 -16.28 2.38 35.53
C LYS A 515 -16.82 3.70 36.05
N LEU A 516 -17.21 3.78 37.32
CA LEU A 516 -17.71 5.00 37.96
C LEU A 516 -16.64 6.09 38.02
N LEU A 517 -15.46 5.79 38.58
CA LEU A 517 -14.37 6.76 38.70
C LEU A 517 -13.87 7.25 37.34
N LYS A 518 -13.74 6.33 36.38
CA LYS A 518 -13.36 6.67 35.00
C LYS A 518 -14.48 7.39 34.25
N GLY A 519 -15.74 7.14 34.60
CA GLY A 519 -16.91 7.85 34.10
C GLY A 519 -16.89 9.32 34.51
N ILE A 520 -16.57 9.60 35.77
CA ILE A 520 -16.35 10.96 36.28
C ILE A 520 -15.16 11.64 35.61
N GLU A 521 -14.06 10.92 35.45
CA GLU A 521 -12.88 11.47 34.76
C GLU A 521 -13.21 11.82 33.30
N ARG A 522 -14.03 10.99 32.64
CA ARG A 522 -14.56 11.25 31.29
C ARG A 522 -15.53 12.41 31.27
N LEU A 523 -16.40 12.55 32.26
CA LEU A 523 -17.33 13.68 32.38
C LEU A 523 -16.54 15.00 32.44
N TYR A 524 -15.50 15.06 33.27
CA TYR A 524 -14.63 16.24 33.35
C TYR A 524 -13.84 16.48 32.06
N LYS A 525 -13.38 15.42 31.40
CA LYS A 525 -12.72 15.54 30.09
C LYS A 525 -13.70 16.03 29.01
N GLN A 526 -14.94 15.55 28.99
CA GLN A 526 -15.99 15.97 28.05
C GLN A 526 -16.47 17.40 28.29
N ALA A 527 -16.59 17.83 29.55
CA ALA A 527 -16.89 19.22 29.90
C ALA A 527 -15.77 20.20 29.49
N LYS A 528 -14.54 19.69 29.38
CA LYS A 528 -13.39 20.41 28.82
C LYS A 528 -13.30 20.33 27.29
N ASP A 529 -14.14 19.55 26.62
CA ASP A 529 -13.97 19.16 25.22
C ASP A 529 -14.99 19.86 24.28
N PRO A 530 -14.57 20.82 23.45
CA PRO A 530 -15.44 21.49 22.46
C PRO A 530 -16.03 20.55 21.39
N TRP A 531 -15.74 19.26 21.44
CA TRP A 531 -15.98 18.27 20.39
C TRP A 531 -16.96 17.16 20.79
N SER A 532 -17.62 17.29 21.94
CA SER A 532 -18.48 16.27 22.58
C SER A 532 -19.66 15.77 21.74
N ASN A 533 -20.04 16.47 20.66
CA ASN A 533 -21.16 16.12 19.77
C ASN A 533 -20.74 15.71 18.34
N ILE A 534 -19.46 15.43 18.09
CA ILE A 534 -18.95 15.11 16.75
C ILE A 534 -18.74 13.60 16.62
N PRO A 535 -19.32 12.92 15.61
CA PRO A 535 -19.15 11.48 15.41
C PRO A 535 -17.68 11.08 15.30
N ASP A 536 -17.31 9.94 15.89
CA ASP A 536 -15.96 9.36 15.82
C ASP A 536 -15.46 9.11 14.38
N ARG A 537 -16.37 9.14 13.39
CA ARG A 537 -16.06 8.93 11.97
C ARG A 537 -16.62 10.03 11.09
N GLY A 538 -15.72 10.76 10.44
CA GLY A 538 -16.04 11.72 9.37
C GLY A 538 -15.51 13.13 9.65
N SER A 539 -15.51 13.96 8.61
CA SER A 539 -15.32 15.41 8.76
C SER A 539 -16.68 16.07 8.64
N ILE A 540 -17.02 16.91 9.61
CA ILE A 540 -18.17 17.81 9.55
C ILE A 540 -17.69 19.15 8.99
N PHE A 541 -18.47 19.73 8.08
CA PHE A 541 -18.25 21.05 7.53
C PHE A 541 -19.37 21.96 8.03
N ILE A 542 -19.00 22.98 8.78
CA ILE A 542 -19.92 23.98 9.30
C ILE A 542 -19.72 25.24 8.46
N GLU A 543 -20.66 25.52 7.59
CA GLU A 543 -20.67 26.78 6.83
C GLU A 543 -20.86 27.95 7.79
N LEU A 544 -19.94 28.92 7.73
CA LEU A 544 -20.01 30.13 8.54
C LEU A 544 -20.89 31.16 7.84
N ASP A 545 -21.78 31.80 8.61
CA ASP A 545 -22.59 32.92 8.11
C ASP A 545 -21.67 34.11 7.83
N SER A 546 -21.87 34.80 6.70
CA SER A 546 -21.07 35.98 6.33
C SER A 546 -21.11 37.11 7.35
N ASN A 547 -22.13 37.15 8.21
CA ASN A 547 -22.26 38.13 9.29
C ASN A 547 -21.53 37.71 10.58
N ASP A 548 -21.11 36.45 10.68
CA ASP A 548 -20.36 35.93 11.83
C ASP A 548 -19.02 36.68 11.95
N GLN A 549 -18.63 36.96 13.19
CA GLN A 549 -17.32 37.52 13.47
C GLN A 549 -16.20 36.57 13.01
N GLU A 550 -16.40 35.25 13.18
CA GLU A 550 -15.41 34.26 12.75
C GLU A 550 -15.22 34.27 11.22
N TYR A 551 -16.32 34.38 10.46
CA TYR A 551 -16.27 34.51 9.01
C TYR A 551 -15.44 35.74 8.60
N ARG A 552 -15.76 36.91 9.18
CA ARG A 552 -15.08 38.17 8.86
C ARG A 552 -13.60 38.14 9.20
N LEU A 553 -13.20 37.50 10.30
CA LEU A 553 -11.79 37.35 10.66
C LEU A 553 -11.03 36.48 9.64
N VAL A 554 -11.62 35.38 9.19
CA VAL A 554 -11.01 34.51 8.18
C VAL A 554 -10.95 35.21 6.82
N GLU A 555 -12.02 35.93 6.45
CA GLU A 555 -12.06 36.74 5.23
C GLU A 555 -11.03 37.86 5.26
N ASP A 556 -10.98 38.68 6.31
CA ASP A 556 -10.01 39.76 6.46
C ASP A 556 -8.58 39.24 6.45
N ALA A 557 -8.32 38.12 7.14
CA ALA A 557 -7.03 37.44 7.08
C ALA A 557 -6.69 37.08 5.62
N LEU A 558 -7.62 36.48 4.88
CA LEU A 558 -7.42 36.14 3.47
C LEU A 558 -7.19 37.39 2.60
N GLN A 559 -7.97 38.46 2.75
CA GLN A 559 -7.77 39.69 1.96
C GLN A 559 -6.43 40.36 2.28
N SER A 560 -6.01 40.36 3.55
CA SER A 560 -4.76 40.98 4.00
C SER A 560 -3.51 40.36 3.36
N THR A 561 -3.65 39.13 2.84
CA THR A 561 -2.57 38.35 2.23
C THR A 561 -2.31 38.65 0.76
N ILE A 562 -3.10 39.51 0.12
CA ILE A 562 -2.91 39.88 -1.29
C ILE A 562 -1.58 40.60 -1.43
N ARG A 563 -0.68 40.03 -2.25
CA ARG A 563 0.65 40.55 -2.54
C ARG A 563 0.96 40.31 -4.01
N GLU A 564 1.52 41.31 -4.68
CA GLU A 564 2.05 41.17 -6.04
C GLU A 564 3.33 40.33 -6.00
N HIS A 565 3.41 39.34 -6.88
CA HIS A 565 4.59 38.48 -7.01
C HIS A 565 5.54 39.04 -8.08
N LYS A 566 6.85 39.01 -7.81
CA LYS A 566 7.87 39.46 -8.78
C LYS A 566 8.11 38.46 -9.90
N ASP A 567 7.75 37.20 -9.68
CA ASP A 567 7.77 36.13 -10.67
C ASP A 567 6.40 36.02 -11.35
N ASN A 568 6.38 35.75 -12.67
CA ASN A 568 5.17 35.54 -13.49
C ASN A 568 4.33 34.29 -13.07
N CYS A 569 4.47 33.84 -11.82
CA CYS A 569 3.88 32.64 -11.24
C CYS A 569 2.66 32.95 -10.35
N GLY A 570 2.46 34.20 -9.94
CA GLY A 570 1.26 34.66 -9.23
C GLY A 570 0.29 35.40 -10.16
N GLY A 571 -1.02 35.21 -9.97
CA GLY A 571 -2.02 35.98 -10.71
C GLY A 571 -2.09 37.43 -10.23
N ILE A 572 -2.33 38.37 -11.15
CA ILE A 572 -2.59 39.77 -10.81
C ILE A 572 -4.07 39.89 -10.46
N PHE A 573 -4.39 40.04 -9.18
CA PHE A 573 -5.76 40.27 -8.72
C PHE A 573 -5.74 41.23 -7.53
N THR A 574 -6.80 42.03 -7.42
CA THR A 574 -6.92 43.07 -6.39
C THR A 574 -7.72 42.63 -5.18
N ARG A 575 -8.54 41.58 -5.34
CA ARG A 575 -9.46 41.11 -4.29
C ARG A 575 -9.79 39.63 -4.46
N TYR A 576 -10.01 38.95 -3.34
CA TYR A 576 -10.72 37.66 -3.33
C TYR A 576 -12.22 37.90 -3.20
N VAL A 577 -13.02 37.31 -4.08
CA VAL A 577 -14.48 37.26 -3.88
C VAL A 577 -14.77 35.97 -3.13
N VAL A 578 -14.87 36.04 -1.81
CA VAL A 578 -15.15 34.87 -0.97
C VAL A 578 -16.60 34.45 -1.20
N LEU A 579 -16.78 33.21 -1.63
CA LEU A 579 -18.09 32.61 -1.91
C LEU A 579 -18.61 31.84 -0.70
N LYS A 580 -17.70 31.19 0.04
CA LYS A 580 -18.04 30.30 1.15
C LYS A 580 -16.84 30.11 2.08
N ILE A 581 -17.08 30.09 3.39
CA ILE A 581 -16.11 29.62 4.39
C ILE A 581 -16.74 28.48 5.18
N GLU A 582 -16.09 27.34 5.21
CA GLU A 582 -16.52 26.16 5.94
C GLU A 582 -15.51 25.83 7.03
N LYS A 583 -15.94 25.86 8.29
CA LYS A 583 -15.15 25.38 9.41
C LYS A 583 -15.16 23.85 9.41
N ILE A 584 -13.97 23.28 9.40
CA ILE A 584 -13.77 21.84 9.35
C ILE A 584 -13.68 21.33 10.78
N ARG A 585 -14.49 20.32 11.08
CA ARG A 585 -14.52 19.63 12.36
C ARG A 585 -14.27 18.14 12.16
N ASN A 586 -13.07 17.69 12.51
CA ASN A 586 -12.73 16.26 12.47
C ASN A 586 -11.97 15.87 13.73
N ARG A 587 -12.62 15.05 14.57
CA ARG A 587 -12.09 14.64 15.87
C ARG A 587 -10.76 13.89 15.74
N ARG A 588 -10.69 12.92 14.83
CA ARG A 588 -9.48 12.10 14.63
C ARG A 588 -8.30 12.93 14.14
N LEU A 589 -8.52 13.95 13.31
CA LEU A 589 -7.45 14.85 12.87
C LEU A 589 -7.03 15.79 14.00
N TRP A 590 -8.00 16.29 14.77
CA TRP A 590 -7.77 17.15 15.91
C TRP A 590 -6.93 16.45 16.98
N ASP A 591 -7.26 15.20 17.32
CA ASP A 591 -6.53 14.45 18.34
C ASP A 591 -5.08 14.18 17.93
N ARG A 592 -4.83 13.86 16.66
CA ARG A 592 -3.46 13.72 16.13
C ARG A 592 -2.70 15.04 16.17
N TYR A 593 -3.37 16.12 15.82
CA TYR A 593 -2.81 17.46 15.88
C TYR A 593 -2.46 17.88 17.31
N CYS A 594 -3.37 17.67 18.27
CA CYS A 594 -3.13 17.96 19.69
C CYS A 594 -1.98 17.12 20.27
N HIS A 595 -1.95 15.82 19.96
CA HIS A 595 -0.84 14.97 20.36
C HIS A 595 0.49 15.52 19.83
N ARG A 596 0.54 15.87 18.55
CA ARG A 596 1.75 16.41 17.93
C ARG A 596 2.14 17.80 18.45
N ARG A 597 1.16 18.66 18.76
CA ARG A 597 1.36 19.97 19.38
C ARG A 597 2.03 19.84 20.74
N ASN A 598 1.60 18.88 21.56
CA ASN A 598 2.20 18.62 22.87
C ASN A 598 3.66 18.14 22.75
N GLU A 599 3.96 17.23 21.82
CA GLU A 599 5.36 16.81 21.60
C GLU A 599 6.25 17.98 21.17
N ILE A 600 5.75 18.89 20.32
CA ILE A 600 6.48 20.10 19.91
C ILE A 600 6.68 21.03 21.09
N GLN A 601 5.67 21.17 21.95
CA GLN A 601 5.73 21.99 23.16
C GLN A 601 6.83 21.53 24.12
N GLU A 602 6.91 20.21 24.36
CA GLU A 602 7.95 19.58 25.18
C GLU A 602 9.35 19.88 24.61
N ASP A 603 9.51 19.78 23.29
CA ASP A 603 10.78 20.03 22.60
C ASP A 603 11.16 21.51 22.48
N ASN A 604 10.22 22.42 22.67
CA ASN A 604 10.35 23.86 22.43
C ASN A 604 10.10 24.69 23.70
N ASN A 605 10.67 24.25 24.83
CA ASN A 605 10.71 25.00 26.08
C ASN A 605 9.31 25.39 26.62
N GLY A 606 8.29 24.57 26.37
CA GLY A 606 6.92 24.83 26.80
C GLY A 606 6.10 25.69 25.84
N HIS A 607 6.65 26.11 24.70
CA HIS A 607 5.94 26.88 23.67
C HIS A 607 5.49 26.00 22.51
N GLU A 608 4.19 26.05 22.19
CA GLU A 608 3.58 25.22 21.14
C GLU A 608 3.81 25.76 19.71
N ASN A 609 4.26 27.02 19.58
CA ASN A 609 4.58 27.70 18.32
C ASN A 609 3.51 27.54 17.23
N GLU A 610 2.26 27.75 17.62
CA GLU A 610 1.11 27.61 16.73
C GLU A 610 0.91 28.83 15.82
N ARG A 611 0.57 28.60 14.55
CA ARG A 611 0.22 29.64 13.57
C ARG A 611 -0.94 29.20 12.68
N LEU A 612 -1.70 30.17 12.18
CA LEU A 612 -2.64 29.95 11.09
C LEU A 612 -1.96 30.28 9.76
N LEU A 613 -1.87 29.30 8.87
CA LEU A 613 -1.19 29.43 7.59
C LEU A 613 -2.04 28.90 6.43
N PHE A 614 -1.88 29.50 5.25
CA PHE A 614 -2.63 29.12 4.07
C PHE A 614 -1.96 27.97 3.34
N HIS A 615 -2.77 27.00 2.90
CA HIS A 615 -2.35 25.89 2.07
C HIS A 615 -3.25 25.75 0.85
N GLY A 616 -2.65 25.72 -0.33
CA GLY A 616 -3.34 25.35 -1.56
C GLY A 616 -2.82 23.99 -2.02
N SER A 617 -3.70 23.19 -2.61
CA SER A 617 -3.39 21.87 -3.14
C SER A 617 -4.49 21.44 -4.09
N PRO A 618 -4.20 20.61 -5.10
CA PRO A 618 -5.26 19.98 -5.90
C PRO A 618 -5.99 18.87 -5.12
N PHE A 619 -5.55 18.52 -3.90
CA PHE A 619 -6.08 17.42 -3.08
C PHE A 619 -6.83 17.86 -1.83
N LEU A 620 -7.39 19.07 -1.80
CA LEU A 620 -8.04 19.62 -0.59
C LEU A 620 -9.10 18.68 -0.04
N HIS A 621 -9.91 18.05 -0.91
CA HIS A 621 -10.91 17.07 -0.49
C HIS A 621 -10.31 15.93 0.34
N SER A 622 -9.21 15.34 -0.11
CA SER A 622 -8.50 14.30 0.64
C SER A 622 -7.94 14.83 1.96
N ILE A 623 -7.37 16.03 1.96
CA ILE A 623 -6.78 16.65 3.16
C ILE A 623 -7.86 16.94 4.21
N MET A 624 -9.02 17.46 3.81
CA MET A 624 -10.12 17.78 4.72
C MET A 624 -10.68 16.52 5.42
N HIS A 625 -10.62 15.36 4.78
CA HIS A 625 -11.16 14.11 5.30
C HIS A 625 -10.14 13.22 6.02
N LYS A 626 -8.91 13.18 5.51
CA LYS A 626 -7.87 12.25 5.97
C LYS A 626 -6.71 12.95 6.67
N GLY A 627 -6.67 14.28 6.64
CA GLY A 627 -5.55 15.09 7.09
C GLY A 627 -4.41 15.10 6.08
N PHE A 628 -3.30 15.72 6.46
CA PHE A 628 -2.06 15.69 5.72
C PHE A 628 -1.36 14.31 5.90
N ASP A 629 -1.94 13.25 5.33
CA ASP A 629 -1.40 11.88 5.43
C ASP A 629 -0.27 11.65 4.41
N GLU A 630 0.92 11.30 4.92
CA GLU A 630 2.13 10.99 4.15
C GLU A 630 1.90 9.88 3.11
N ARG A 631 0.99 8.93 3.37
CA ARG A 631 0.75 7.76 2.49
C ARG A 631 -0.11 8.10 1.27
N HIS A 632 -1.04 9.04 1.38
CA HIS A 632 -1.91 9.48 0.28
C HIS A 632 -1.27 10.60 -0.57
N ALA A 633 -0.25 11.27 -0.02
CA ALA A 633 0.57 12.27 -0.71
C ALA A 633 1.58 11.66 -1.72
N SER A 634 1.67 10.33 -1.78
CA SER A 634 2.53 9.58 -2.72
C SER A 634 2.07 9.66 -4.19
N ILE A 635 0.82 10.11 -4.44
CA ILE A 635 0.20 10.10 -5.77
C ILE A 635 0.72 11.21 -6.70
N THR A 636 1.50 12.20 -6.21
CA THR A 636 1.97 13.33 -7.05
C THR A 636 3.47 13.63 -7.05
N GLY A 637 4.32 12.74 -6.57
CA GLY A 637 5.78 12.90 -6.75
C GLY A 637 6.39 14.15 -6.07
N MET A 638 5.75 14.70 -5.05
CA MET A 638 6.22 15.91 -4.34
C MET A 638 6.90 15.65 -2.98
N PHE A 639 6.93 14.42 -2.46
CA PHE A 639 7.54 14.16 -1.15
C PHE A 639 8.93 13.53 -1.26
N GLY A 640 9.84 14.32 -1.81
CA GLY A 640 11.13 14.54 -1.16
C GLY A 640 11.18 15.88 -0.41
N ALA A 641 10.21 16.79 -0.58
CA ALA A 641 10.42 18.23 -0.32
C ALA A 641 9.67 18.87 0.87
N GLY A 642 8.73 18.18 1.53
CA GLY A 642 7.93 18.70 2.66
C GLY A 642 6.60 19.38 2.26
N ILE A 643 5.71 19.63 3.23
CA ILE A 643 4.40 20.26 3.07
C ILE A 643 4.56 21.78 3.18
N TYR A 644 4.20 22.49 2.13
CA TYR A 644 4.36 23.94 2.06
C TYR A 644 3.14 24.69 2.61
N PHE A 645 3.43 25.65 3.46
CA PHE A 645 2.50 26.63 4.00
C PHE A 645 3.05 28.04 3.76
N ALA A 646 2.16 28.98 3.48
CA ALA A 646 2.52 30.37 3.28
C ALA A 646 1.70 31.28 4.21
N GLU A 647 2.34 32.36 4.68
CA GLU A 647 1.61 33.46 5.32
C GLU A 647 0.76 34.21 4.30
N ASN A 648 1.17 34.23 3.03
CA ASN A 648 0.46 34.94 1.96
C ASN A 648 -0.28 33.95 1.03
N SER A 649 -1.60 34.05 0.98
CA SER A 649 -2.47 33.13 0.20
C SER A 649 -2.25 33.20 -1.31
N SER A 650 -1.77 34.34 -1.84
CA SER A 650 -1.51 34.51 -3.29
C SER A 650 -0.50 33.50 -3.82
N LYS A 651 0.36 32.98 -2.95
CA LYS A 651 1.28 31.89 -3.26
C LYS A 651 0.67 30.52 -3.03
N SER A 652 -0.15 30.35 -2.00
CA SER A 652 -0.94 29.13 -1.81
C SER A 652 -1.82 28.84 -3.03
N ASN A 653 -2.30 29.88 -3.73
CA ASN A 653 -2.96 29.76 -5.03
C ASN A 653 -2.13 29.05 -6.11
N GLN A 654 -0.79 29.15 -6.07
CA GLN A 654 0.08 28.46 -7.03
C GLN A 654 -0.05 26.94 -6.85
N TYR A 655 -0.07 26.48 -5.59
CA TYR A 655 -0.16 25.06 -5.27
C TYR A 655 -1.52 24.44 -5.62
N VAL A 656 -2.61 25.23 -5.72
CA VAL A 656 -3.92 24.74 -6.18
C VAL A 656 -3.83 24.07 -7.56
N TYR A 657 -2.90 24.51 -8.42
CA TYR A 657 -2.67 23.96 -9.77
C TYR A 657 -1.25 23.38 -9.98
N GLY A 658 -0.51 23.10 -8.90
CA GLY A 658 0.79 22.42 -8.89
C GLY A 658 2.04 23.33 -8.98
N ILE A 659 3.20 22.81 -8.53
CA ILE A 659 4.50 23.51 -8.54
C ILE A 659 4.97 23.77 -9.98
N GLY A 660 5.56 24.95 -10.22
CA GLY A 660 6.15 25.31 -11.52
C GLY A 660 5.18 26.00 -12.47
N GLY A 661 4.02 26.42 -11.98
CA GLY A 661 3.04 27.13 -12.78
C GLY A 661 2.51 26.25 -13.91
N GLY A 662 1.85 25.14 -13.55
CA GLY A 662 1.04 24.36 -14.47
C GLY A 662 0.09 25.25 -15.29
N ASN A 663 -0.58 24.69 -16.29
CA ASN A 663 -1.40 25.46 -17.24
C ASN A 663 -2.57 26.24 -16.60
N GLY A 664 -2.72 26.32 -15.27
CA GLY A 664 -3.79 27.02 -14.59
C GLY A 664 -5.06 26.19 -14.50
N CYS A 665 -6.22 26.85 -14.41
CA CYS A 665 -7.50 26.15 -14.37
C CYS A 665 -7.59 25.09 -15.49
N THR A 666 -8.00 23.87 -15.16
CA THR A 666 -8.05 22.74 -16.11
C THR A 666 -8.97 23.01 -17.32
N LEU A 667 -10.01 23.83 -17.12
CA LEU A 667 -10.97 24.21 -18.15
C LEU A 667 -10.40 25.29 -19.08
N HIS A 668 -9.90 26.40 -18.51
CA HIS A 668 -9.53 27.60 -19.27
C HIS A 668 -8.05 27.70 -19.60
N LYS A 669 -7.21 26.83 -19.01
CA LYS A 669 -5.76 26.87 -19.10
C LYS A 669 -5.17 28.26 -18.81
N ASP A 670 -5.78 28.95 -17.84
CA ASP A 670 -5.36 30.26 -17.35
C ASP A 670 -5.00 30.16 -15.87
N LYS A 671 -3.77 30.55 -15.53
CA LYS A 671 -3.21 30.57 -14.16
C LYS A 671 -4.02 31.48 -13.25
N SER A 672 -4.49 32.59 -13.80
CA SER A 672 -5.26 33.63 -13.11
C SER A 672 -6.75 33.53 -13.37
N CYS A 673 -7.24 32.42 -13.95
CA CYS A 673 -8.66 32.25 -14.31
C CYS A 673 -9.58 32.86 -13.25
N TYR A 674 -10.25 33.96 -13.63
CA TYR A 674 -11.14 34.77 -12.81
C TYR A 674 -12.59 34.24 -12.82
N LEU A 675 -12.88 33.27 -13.69
CA LEU A 675 -14.21 32.69 -13.89
C LEU A 675 -14.48 31.48 -13.00
N CYS A 676 -13.45 30.70 -12.67
CA CYS A 676 -13.61 29.44 -11.93
C CYS A 676 -13.39 29.65 -10.44
N SER A 677 -14.29 29.08 -9.64
CA SER A 677 -14.12 29.00 -8.20
C SER A 677 -12.96 28.12 -7.82
N ARG A 678 -12.28 28.55 -6.76
CA ARG A 678 -11.10 27.90 -6.19
C ARG A 678 -11.36 27.63 -4.73
N GLN A 679 -10.63 26.65 -4.21
CA GLN A 679 -10.62 26.33 -2.80
C GLN A 679 -9.21 26.46 -2.26
N MET A 680 -9.09 26.88 -1.00
CA MET A 680 -7.85 26.83 -0.23
C MET A 680 -8.17 26.51 1.23
N LEU A 681 -7.16 26.04 1.96
CA LEU A 681 -7.28 25.77 3.38
C LEU A 681 -6.56 26.84 4.19
N LEU A 682 -7.21 27.28 5.27
CA LEU A 682 -6.53 27.94 6.38
C LEU A 682 -6.31 26.88 7.47
N CYS A 683 -5.05 26.58 7.73
CA CYS A 683 -4.65 25.48 8.60
C CYS A 683 -4.01 26.00 9.88
N ARG A 684 -4.31 25.35 10.99
CA ARG A 684 -3.58 25.50 12.25
C ARG A 684 -2.32 24.65 12.19
N VAL A 685 -1.16 25.25 12.39
CA VAL A 685 0.14 24.61 12.17
C VAL A 685 1.04 24.85 13.39
N CYS A 686 1.57 23.78 13.98
CA CYS A 686 2.59 23.85 15.02
C CYS A 686 3.99 23.77 14.42
N LEU A 687 4.76 24.84 14.57
CA LEU A 687 6.11 24.94 14.03
C LEU A 687 7.15 24.47 15.04
N GLY A 688 7.95 23.48 14.65
CA GLY A 688 9.03 22.95 15.47
C GLY A 688 10.25 23.88 15.52
N ARG A 689 11.39 23.38 16.01
CA ARG A 689 12.64 24.15 16.04
C ARG A 689 13.02 24.55 14.62
N SER A 690 13.18 25.85 14.41
CA SER A 690 13.53 26.39 13.10
C SER A 690 15.03 26.36 12.87
N PHE A 691 15.48 25.91 11.69
CA PHE A 691 16.84 26.12 11.22
C PHE A 691 16.84 26.95 9.93
N LEU A 692 17.74 27.92 9.84
CA LEU A 692 17.90 28.77 8.66
C LEU A 692 18.72 28.02 7.61
N GLN A 693 18.11 27.69 6.46
CA GLN A 693 18.82 27.09 5.34
C GLN A 693 18.88 28.06 4.16
N PHE A 694 20.09 28.37 3.68
CA PHE A 694 20.37 29.46 2.72
C PHE A 694 20.03 29.13 1.24
N SER A 695 19.40 27.99 0.94
CA SER A 695 19.07 27.59 -0.43
C SER A 695 17.75 26.80 -0.45
N ALA A 696 16.73 27.37 -1.11
CA ALA A 696 15.43 26.71 -1.33
C ALA A 696 15.55 25.39 -2.12
N SER A 697 16.61 25.24 -2.94
CA SER A 697 16.88 24.03 -3.72
C SER A 697 17.37 22.85 -2.87
N LYS A 698 17.87 23.10 -1.66
CA LYS A 698 18.35 22.06 -0.71
C LYS A 698 17.36 21.78 0.42
N LEU A 699 16.16 22.35 0.37
CA LEU A 699 15.10 22.17 1.37
C LEU A 699 14.68 20.70 1.48
N ALA A 700 14.69 19.96 0.37
CA ALA A 700 14.20 18.58 0.26
C ALA A 700 15.04 17.48 0.94
N HIS A 701 16.02 17.83 1.78
CA HIS A 701 16.96 16.85 2.36
C HIS A 701 17.20 17.05 3.87
N ALA A 702 16.33 17.77 4.57
CA ALA A 702 16.44 17.92 6.02
C ALA A 702 16.15 16.59 6.77
N PRO A 703 16.89 16.27 7.85
CA PRO A 703 16.69 15.04 8.59
C PRO A 703 15.33 14.98 9.30
N PRO A 704 14.71 13.79 9.45
CA PRO A 704 13.42 13.65 10.13
C PRO A 704 13.54 14.03 11.62
N GLY A 705 12.81 15.07 12.04
CA GLY A 705 12.72 15.54 13.42
C GLY A 705 11.65 16.63 13.57
N HIS A 706 11.50 17.21 14.76
CA HIS A 706 10.53 18.28 15.08
C HIS A 706 11.01 19.63 14.53
N HIS A 707 11.23 19.72 13.21
CA HIS A 707 11.84 20.88 12.59
C HIS A 707 10.94 21.50 11.52
N SER A 708 10.93 22.83 11.48
CA SER A 708 10.29 23.63 10.44
C SER A 708 11.37 24.48 9.76
N VAL A 709 11.33 24.63 8.45
CA VAL A 709 12.30 25.50 7.75
C VAL A 709 11.64 26.82 7.40
N ILE A 710 12.31 27.91 7.72
CA ILE A 710 11.96 29.26 7.25
C ILE A 710 12.93 29.60 6.12
N GLY A 711 12.42 29.67 4.88
CA GLY A 711 13.22 30.05 3.71
C GLY A 711 13.51 31.55 3.65
N ARG A 712 14.74 31.95 3.27
CA ARG A 712 15.05 33.32 2.83
C ARG A 712 14.84 33.47 1.32
N PRO A 713 14.46 34.66 0.82
CA PRO A 713 14.40 34.93 -0.61
C PRO A 713 15.74 34.66 -1.31
N THR A 714 15.78 33.75 -2.28
CA THR A 714 16.91 33.63 -3.20
C THR A 714 16.87 34.76 -4.23
N GLN A 715 18.02 35.12 -4.82
CA GLN A 715 18.06 36.06 -5.93
C GLN A 715 17.35 35.43 -7.14
N GLY A 716 16.19 35.97 -7.52
CA GLY A 716 15.28 35.35 -8.49
C GLY A 716 14.32 34.29 -7.91
N GLY A 717 14.26 34.15 -6.58
CA GLY A 717 13.23 33.37 -5.89
C GLY A 717 12.42 34.20 -4.89
N LEU A 718 11.75 33.48 -3.99
CA LEU A 718 10.52 33.88 -3.31
C LEU A 718 10.69 35.07 -2.35
N ALA A 719 9.90 36.13 -2.50
CA ALA A 719 10.05 37.36 -1.69
C ALA A 719 9.55 37.27 -0.22
N TYR A 720 8.85 36.19 0.16
CA TYR A 720 8.17 36.04 1.46
C TYR A 720 8.55 34.74 2.18
N PRO A 721 8.45 34.70 3.53
CA PRO A 721 8.71 33.50 4.31
C PRO A 721 7.82 32.34 3.89
N GLU A 722 8.42 31.15 3.83
CA GLU A 722 7.71 29.88 3.66
C GLU A 722 7.95 29.01 4.87
N TYR A 723 6.93 28.24 5.21
CA TYR A 723 7.03 27.22 6.23
C TYR A 723 6.90 25.87 5.55
N VAL A 724 7.92 25.05 5.75
CA VAL A 724 7.90 23.65 5.31
C VAL A 724 7.91 22.75 6.52
N ILE A 725 6.90 21.89 6.59
CA ILE A 725 6.77 20.87 7.63
C ILE A 725 6.89 19.49 6.99
N TYR A 726 7.50 18.54 7.69
CA TYR A 726 7.75 17.21 7.14
C TYR A 726 6.75 16.16 7.62
N ARG A 727 6.04 16.44 8.73
CA ARG A 727 4.99 15.58 9.27
C ARG A 727 3.66 16.29 9.21
N GLY A 728 2.70 15.70 8.51
CA GLY A 728 1.40 16.34 8.32
C GLY A 728 0.53 16.43 9.58
N GLU A 729 0.82 15.65 10.61
CA GLU A 729 0.17 15.76 11.92
C GLU A 729 0.49 17.09 12.64
N GLN A 730 1.50 17.83 12.18
CA GLN A 730 1.75 19.20 12.68
C GLN A 730 0.72 20.21 12.19
N ALA A 731 -0.17 19.84 11.25
CA ALA A 731 -1.16 20.73 10.66
C ALA A 731 -2.58 20.15 10.76
N TYR A 732 -3.52 20.98 11.20
CA TYR A 732 -4.95 20.72 11.21
C TYR A 732 -5.65 21.64 10.20
N PRO A 733 -6.40 21.12 9.21
CA PRO A 733 -7.18 21.94 8.31
C PRO A 733 -8.37 22.52 9.06
N GLU A 734 -8.37 23.82 9.33
CA GLU A 734 -9.36 24.46 10.19
C GLU A 734 -10.51 25.08 9.40
N TYR A 735 -10.20 25.74 8.30
CA TYR A 735 -11.21 26.32 7.40
C TYR A 735 -10.93 25.93 5.95
N CYS A 736 -11.99 25.63 5.20
CA CYS A 736 -12.00 25.58 3.74
C CYS A 736 -12.63 26.85 3.21
N ILE A 737 -11.91 27.59 2.38
CA ILE A 737 -12.37 28.86 1.80
C ILE A 737 -12.56 28.65 0.32
N THR A 738 -13.79 28.84 -0.15
CA THR A 738 -14.14 28.84 -1.58
C THR A 738 -14.27 30.27 -2.07
N TYR A 739 -13.57 30.63 -3.15
CA TYR A 739 -13.48 32.02 -3.62
C TYR A 739 -13.26 32.12 -5.14
N ASN A 740 -13.54 33.29 -5.70
CA ASN A 740 -13.13 33.71 -7.03
C ASN A 740 -12.05 34.80 -6.96
N LEU A 741 -11.28 34.97 -8.04
CA LEU A 741 -10.33 36.07 -8.17
C LEU A 741 -11.01 37.23 -8.90
N LEU A 742 -10.84 38.46 -8.40
CA LEU A 742 -11.31 39.67 -9.10
C LEU A 742 -10.25 40.17 -10.09
N ASN A 743 -10.65 40.36 -11.35
CA ASN A 743 -9.77 40.86 -12.40
C ASN A 743 -9.48 42.36 -12.20
N PRO A 744 -8.20 42.80 -12.18
CA PRO A 744 -7.82 44.21 -12.02
C PRO A 744 -8.32 45.13 -13.15
N VAL A 745 -8.64 44.60 -14.34
CA VAL A 745 -8.99 45.39 -15.54
C VAL A 745 -10.49 45.70 -15.65
N ASN A 746 -11.36 45.11 -14.84
CA ASN A 746 -12.83 45.30 -14.95
C ASN A 746 -13.41 46.46 -14.13
N ASN A 747 -12.59 47.39 -13.65
CA ASN A 747 -13.04 48.52 -12.81
C ASN A 747 -13.71 49.68 -13.55
N ASP A 748 -14.03 49.55 -14.85
CA ASP A 748 -14.62 50.65 -15.64
C ASP A 748 -16.15 50.56 -15.82
N ASN A 749 -16.88 49.60 -15.23
CA ASN A 749 -18.35 49.54 -15.34
C ASN A 749 -19.06 48.88 -14.12
N GLU A 750 -18.81 49.36 -12.91
CA GLU A 750 -19.79 49.28 -11.80
C GLU A 750 -20.05 50.66 -11.20
#